data_AF-A0AAD5KE02-F1
#
_entry.id   AF-A0AAD5KE02-F1
#
_cell.length_a   1.000
_cell.length_b   1.000
_cell.length_c   1.000
_cell.angle_alpha   90.00
_cell.angle_beta   90.00
_cell.angle_gamma   90.00
#
_symmetry.space_group_name_H-M   'P 1'
#
loop_
_entity.id
_entity.type
_entity.pdbx_description
1 polymer ?
#
loop_
_entity_poly.entity_id
_entity_poly.type
_entity_poly.pdbx_seq_one_letter_code
_entity_poly.pdbx_strand_id
1 'polypeptide(L)'
;MDLWVREARIFKYGSGVGTNFSSIRGESEKLSGGGYSSGLMSFLKIGDRAAGAIKSGGTTRRAAKMVCLDLDHPEIESFVNWKVEEEKKVAALIAAGYSSDYEGEAYRTVSGQNSNNSVRVPNSFFKALEEGGNWDLIGRTNGKPVKSIPAEKLWNDISFAAWACADPGMQYDTTINEWHTCPEGGRINASNPCSEYMFLDNTACNLASINLAHFFDPQTLVFDVKGFEHACRIWTVVLEISVLMAQFPSKEVAQLSYDYRTLGLGYANLGSMLMVAGIPYDSDKARAIGGSITAIMTGTAYSTSAEMAKELGTFKKYEENKKHMLRVMRNHRYAAYNNDSYEGLEITPKGIDPKFCPDYLLSAACNAWIRQLNLVRNMDIVMLKTTVIAPTGTIGLVMDCDTTGIEPDFALVKFKKLSGGGYFKIINQGVPAALRNLGYKEHEIEAIVNYAKGAATLNGAPHINFDSLAAKGFTQDELEKIDKSLLAAFEIGFVFNQWSLGEECLNRLGFKAEQYSSPDFNLLRAIGFTRQQIAEANEYICGTMTVEGAPYLKEEHYEIFDCANKCGQKGQRYIHAHGHIKMMAAAQPFLSGAISKTINLPNEATVEEIKDCYELSWKLALKANALYRDGCKLSQPLSTNRLIVRKIN
;
A
#
# COMPACT_ATOMS: atom_id res chain seq x y z
N MET A 1 -2.86 -30.69 7.21
CA MET A 1 -3.59 -30.20 8.41
C MET A 1 -2.66 -29.49 9.38
N ASP A 2 -1.44 -29.97 9.62
CA ASP A 2 -0.47 -29.36 10.55
C ASP A 2 -0.17 -27.89 10.27
N LEU A 3 -0.07 -27.51 8.99
CA LEU A 3 0.08 -26.11 8.58
C LEU A 3 -1.05 -25.24 9.14
N TRP A 4 -2.31 -25.68 9.05
CA TRP A 4 -3.46 -24.93 9.56
C TRP A 4 -3.42 -24.77 11.08
N VAL A 5 -2.98 -25.79 11.80
CA VAL A 5 -2.79 -25.71 13.26
C VAL A 5 -1.73 -24.66 13.62
N ARG A 6 -0.63 -24.63 12.86
CA ARG A 6 0.45 -23.67 13.06
C ARG A 6 0.02 -22.25 12.70
N GLU A 7 -0.63 -22.05 11.55
CA GLU A 7 -1.19 -20.75 11.15
C GLU A 7 -2.21 -20.25 12.18
N ALA A 8 -3.10 -21.12 12.67
CA ALA A 8 -4.07 -20.78 13.71
C ALA A 8 -3.40 -20.27 15.00
N ARG A 9 -2.29 -20.88 15.41
CA ARG A 9 -1.49 -20.39 16.54
C ARG A 9 -0.87 -19.02 16.24
N ILE A 10 -0.30 -18.84 15.05
CA ILE A 10 0.29 -17.55 14.64
C ILE A 10 -0.76 -16.44 14.66
N PHE A 11 -1.94 -16.69 14.09
CA PHE A 11 -3.06 -15.75 14.07
C PHE A 11 -3.55 -15.43 15.50
N LYS A 12 -3.66 -16.43 16.37
CA LYS A 12 -4.02 -16.22 17.79
C LYS A 12 -3.12 -15.20 18.48
N TYR A 13 -1.83 -15.15 18.14
CA TYR A 13 -0.86 -14.21 18.72
C TYR A 13 -0.70 -12.89 17.93
N GLY A 14 -1.63 -12.58 17.01
CA GLY A 14 -1.67 -11.26 16.36
C GLY A 14 -0.85 -11.13 15.09
N SER A 15 -0.23 -12.22 14.62
CA SER A 15 0.68 -12.21 13.46
C SER A 15 -0.01 -12.70 12.18
N GLY A 16 0.51 -12.29 11.02
CA GLY A 16 0.05 -12.77 9.72
C GLY A 16 0.96 -13.85 9.11
N VAL A 17 0.45 -14.59 8.12
CA VAL A 17 1.21 -15.66 7.44
C VAL A 17 1.03 -15.59 5.93
N GLY A 18 2.12 -15.65 5.18
CA GLY A 18 2.11 -15.94 3.75
C GLY A 18 2.65 -17.33 3.49
N THR A 19 1.92 -18.12 2.70
CA THR A 19 2.27 -19.51 2.43
C THR A 19 2.12 -19.81 0.94
N ASN A 20 3.12 -20.48 0.36
CA ASN A 20 3.05 -21.04 -0.99
C ASN A 20 2.46 -22.46 -0.95
N PHE A 21 1.39 -22.69 -1.72
CA PHE A 21 0.65 -23.95 -1.74
C PHE A 21 0.95 -24.82 -2.97
N SER A 22 1.96 -24.46 -3.76
CA SER A 22 2.28 -25.13 -5.03
C SER A 22 2.71 -26.59 -4.90
N SER A 23 3.04 -27.05 -3.69
CA SER A 23 3.39 -28.45 -3.44
C SER A 23 2.16 -29.36 -3.30
N ILE A 24 0.95 -28.79 -3.18
CA ILE A 24 -0.28 -29.58 -3.17
C ILE A 24 -0.52 -30.14 -4.58
N ARG A 25 -0.95 -31.39 -4.67
CA ARG A 25 -1.26 -32.04 -5.95
C ARG A 25 -2.52 -31.46 -6.58
N GLY A 26 -2.54 -31.41 -7.91
CA GLY A 26 -3.68 -31.01 -8.71
C GLY A 26 -4.83 -32.01 -8.66
N GLU A 27 -6.06 -31.53 -8.92
CA GLU A 27 -7.29 -32.34 -8.96
C GLU A 27 -7.18 -33.57 -9.88
N SER A 28 -6.52 -33.43 -11.03
CA SER A 28 -6.35 -34.52 -12.01
C SER A 28 -5.27 -35.55 -11.65
N GLU A 29 -4.59 -35.40 -10.50
CA GLU A 29 -3.49 -36.28 -10.11
C GLU A 29 -3.96 -37.49 -9.29
N LYS A 30 -3.42 -38.67 -9.59
CA LYS A 30 -3.84 -39.94 -8.99
C LYS A 30 -3.43 -40.06 -7.51
N LEU A 31 -4.25 -40.77 -6.73
CA LEU A 31 -3.94 -41.15 -5.35
C LEU A 31 -3.41 -42.59 -5.29
N SER A 32 -2.60 -42.88 -4.27
CA SER A 32 -2.03 -44.23 -4.06
C SER A 32 -3.09 -45.30 -3.78
N GLY A 33 -4.20 -44.92 -3.14
CA GLY A 33 -5.33 -45.81 -2.83
C GLY A 33 -6.38 -45.94 -3.95
N GLY A 34 -6.14 -45.36 -5.13
CA GLY A 34 -7.12 -45.26 -6.21
C GLY A 34 -7.89 -43.93 -6.20
N GLY A 35 -8.45 -43.56 -7.36
CA GLY A 35 -9.12 -42.28 -7.56
C GLY A 35 -8.15 -41.11 -7.81
N TYR A 36 -8.68 -39.89 -7.71
CA TYR A 36 -8.01 -38.63 -8.00
C TYR A 36 -8.04 -37.70 -6.80
N SER A 37 -7.14 -36.73 -6.75
CA SER A 37 -7.14 -35.72 -5.69
C SER A 37 -8.38 -34.84 -5.73
N SER A 38 -8.77 -34.26 -4.60
CA SER A 38 -9.74 -33.17 -4.53
C SER A 38 -9.17 -31.81 -4.98
N GLY A 39 -7.88 -31.76 -5.34
CA GLY A 39 -7.20 -30.57 -5.83
C GLY A 39 -6.89 -29.53 -4.76
N LEU A 40 -5.95 -28.64 -5.07
CA LEU A 40 -5.53 -27.48 -4.29
C LEU A 40 -6.71 -26.63 -3.84
N MET A 41 -7.66 -26.34 -4.73
CA MET A 41 -8.75 -25.40 -4.44
C MET A 41 -9.63 -25.87 -3.28
N SER A 42 -9.80 -27.18 -3.10
CA SER A 42 -10.53 -27.74 -1.96
C SER A 42 -9.84 -27.42 -0.62
N PHE A 43 -8.51 -27.51 -0.57
CA PHE A 43 -7.73 -27.18 0.63
C PHE A 43 -7.70 -25.67 0.90
N LEU A 44 -7.59 -24.85 -0.13
CA LEU A 44 -7.61 -23.39 0.03
C LEU A 44 -8.94 -22.89 0.61
N LYS A 45 -10.08 -23.49 0.22
CA LYS A 45 -11.38 -23.19 0.83
C LYS A 45 -11.43 -23.50 2.33
N ILE A 46 -10.77 -24.58 2.77
CA ILE A 46 -10.64 -24.89 4.20
C ILE A 46 -9.79 -23.81 4.90
N GLY A 47 -8.63 -23.47 4.31
CA GLY A 47 -7.73 -22.45 4.85
C GLY A 47 -8.38 -21.07 4.96
N ASP A 48 -9.19 -20.68 3.98
CA ASP A 48 -9.98 -19.45 3.99
C ASP A 48 -10.97 -19.41 5.17
N ARG A 49 -11.74 -20.49 5.37
CA ARG A 49 -12.67 -20.59 6.51
C ARG A 49 -11.94 -20.58 7.85
N ALA A 50 -10.79 -21.24 7.94
CA ALA A 50 -9.97 -21.24 9.14
C ALA A 50 -9.45 -19.82 9.47
N ALA A 51 -8.97 -19.08 8.47
CA ALA A 51 -8.52 -17.70 8.65
C ALA A 51 -9.67 -16.77 9.07
N GLY A 52 -10.85 -16.93 8.47
CA GLY A 52 -12.05 -16.14 8.82
C GLY A 52 -12.56 -16.40 10.24
N ALA A 53 -12.38 -17.63 10.76
CA ALA A 53 -12.83 -18.01 12.11
C ALA A 53 -11.95 -17.45 13.24
N ILE A 54 -10.67 -17.15 12.96
CA ILE A 54 -9.71 -16.73 13.98
C ILE A 54 -9.52 -15.22 13.94
N LYS A 55 -9.90 -14.55 15.01
CA LYS A 55 -9.60 -13.13 15.18
C LYS A 55 -8.18 -12.95 15.70
N SER A 56 -7.43 -12.09 15.03
CA SER A 56 -6.00 -11.88 15.26
C SER A 56 -5.74 -11.25 16.62
N GLY A 57 -4.89 -11.87 17.44
CA GLY A 57 -4.49 -11.35 18.75
C GLY A 57 -5.63 -11.25 19.78
N GLY A 58 -6.75 -11.94 19.56
CA GLY A 58 -7.94 -11.82 20.41
C GLY A 58 -8.68 -10.48 20.27
N THR A 59 -8.39 -9.70 19.24
CA THR A 59 -9.04 -8.41 18.94
C THR A 59 -10.20 -8.59 17.95
N THR A 60 -10.82 -7.51 17.48
CA THR A 60 -11.85 -7.57 16.42
C THR A 60 -11.29 -7.77 15.01
N ARG A 61 -9.96 -7.68 14.82
CA ARG A 61 -9.30 -7.74 13.51
C ARG A 61 -9.21 -9.19 12.99
N ARG A 62 -9.50 -9.42 11.71
CA ARG A 62 -9.31 -10.74 11.07
C ARG A 62 -7.82 -11.10 10.94
N ALA A 63 -7.52 -12.39 10.84
CA ALA A 63 -6.17 -12.88 10.54
C ALA A 63 -5.68 -12.36 9.18
N ALA A 64 -4.40 -11.98 9.11
CA ALA A 64 -3.77 -11.59 7.84
C ALA A 64 -3.16 -12.84 7.18
N LYS A 65 -3.76 -13.30 6.09
CA LYS A 65 -3.30 -14.47 5.34
C LYS A 65 -2.98 -14.10 3.90
N MET A 66 -1.86 -14.61 3.38
CA MET A 66 -1.58 -14.63 1.95
C MET A 66 -1.43 -16.06 1.45
N VAL A 67 -1.98 -16.29 0.26
CA VAL A 67 -1.90 -17.55 -0.48
C VAL A 67 -1.10 -17.30 -1.74
N CYS A 68 0.03 -17.99 -1.88
CA CYS A 68 0.87 -17.96 -3.07
C CYS A 68 0.74 -19.24 -3.88
N LEU A 69 0.78 -19.10 -5.20
CA LEU A 69 0.85 -20.21 -6.14
C LEU A 69 1.87 -19.94 -7.25
N ASP A 70 2.67 -20.93 -7.58
CA ASP A 70 3.61 -20.91 -8.69
C ASP A 70 2.83 -21.04 -9.99
N LEU A 71 3.24 -20.27 -11.00
CA LEU A 71 2.48 -20.11 -12.24
C LEU A 71 2.33 -21.40 -13.05
N ASP A 72 3.17 -22.40 -12.80
CA ASP A 72 3.14 -23.71 -13.45
C ASP A 72 2.23 -24.73 -12.73
N HIS A 73 1.50 -24.34 -11.69
CA HIS A 73 0.65 -25.27 -10.96
C HIS A 73 -0.55 -25.76 -11.82
N PRO A 74 -0.93 -27.06 -11.79
CA PRO A 74 -2.04 -27.60 -12.58
C PRO A 74 -3.38 -26.87 -12.47
N GLU A 75 -3.66 -26.26 -11.32
CA GLU A 75 -4.89 -25.52 -11.03
C GLU A 75 -4.72 -23.98 -11.07
N ILE A 76 -3.68 -23.46 -11.73
CA ILE A 76 -3.42 -22.01 -11.76
C ILE A 76 -4.58 -21.19 -12.34
N GLU A 77 -5.24 -21.66 -13.41
CA GLU A 77 -6.38 -20.96 -14.03
C GLU A 77 -7.56 -20.85 -13.05
N SER A 78 -7.83 -21.90 -12.28
CA SER A 78 -8.88 -21.90 -11.25
C SER A 78 -8.52 -20.99 -10.08
N PHE A 79 -7.25 -20.95 -9.69
CA PHE A 79 -6.76 -20.09 -8.62
C PHE A 79 -6.87 -18.60 -8.97
N VAL A 80 -6.44 -18.22 -10.18
CA VAL A 80 -6.50 -16.84 -10.70
C VAL A 80 -7.94 -16.35 -10.76
N ASN A 81 -8.86 -17.17 -11.30
CA ASN A 81 -10.27 -16.78 -11.46
C ASN A 81 -11.11 -16.97 -10.17
N TRP A 82 -10.55 -17.52 -9.10
CA TRP A 82 -11.32 -17.90 -7.91
C TRP A 82 -12.11 -16.71 -7.35
N LYS A 83 -11.43 -15.59 -7.06
CA LYS A 83 -12.08 -14.42 -6.47
C LYS A 83 -13.02 -13.70 -7.43
N VAL A 84 -12.72 -13.71 -8.73
CA VAL A 84 -13.61 -13.16 -9.76
C VAL A 84 -14.98 -13.84 -9.69
N GLU A 85 -15.02 -15.17 -9.61
CA GLU A 85 -16.26 -15.92 -9.51
C GLU A 85 -16.97 -15.72 -8.16
N GLU A 86 -16.22 -15.52 -7.08
CA GLU A 86 -16.81 -15.24 -5.76
C GLU A 86 -17.40 -13.83 -5.69
N GLU A 87 -16.77 -12.82 -6.30
CA GLU A 87 -17.34 -11.47 -6.41
C GLU A 87 -18.63 -11.45 -7.25
N LYS A 88 -18.73 -12.26 -8.32
CA LYS A 88 -19.99 -12.43 -9.06
C LYS A 88 -21.12 -12.96 -8.16
N LYS A 89 -20.81 -13.91 -7.26
CA LYS A 89 -21.77 -14.43 -6.28
C LYS A 89 -22.15 -13.37 -5.25
N VAL A 90 -21.18 -12.61 -4.74
CA VAL A 90 -21.44 -11.47 -3.85
C VAL A 90 -22.37 -10.45 -4.50
N ALA A 91 -22.13 -10.10 -5.77
CA ALA A 91 -22.98 -9.18 -6.51
C ALA A 91 -24.43 -9.68 -6.63
N ALA A 92 -24.61 -10.98 -6.92
CA ALA A 92 -25.94 -11.60 -6.99
C ALA A 92 -26.65 -11.60 -5.63
N LEU A 93 -25.93 -11.85 -4.52
CA LEU A 93 -26.48 -11.78 -3.17
C LEU A 93 -26.88 -10.34 -2.80
N ILE A 94 -26.03 -9.35 -3.09
CA ILE A 94 -26.36 -7.94 -2.83
C ILE A 94 -27.59 -7.51 -3.64
N ALA A 95 -27.69 -7.94 -4.91
CA ALA A 95 -28.86 -7.68 -5.74
C ALA A 95 -30.14 -8.32 -5.17
N ALA A 96 -30.02 -9.43 -4.44
CA ALA A 96 -31.12 -10.07 -3.72
C ALA A 96 -31.45 -9.43 -2.35
N GLY A 97 -30.74 -8.37 -1.95
CA GLY A 97 -31.01 -7.61 -0.72
C GLY A 97 -30.10 -7.96 0.48
N TYR A 98 -29.10 -8.82 0.30
CA TYR A 98 -28.11 -9.08 1.35
C TYR A 98 -27.16 -7.89 1.53
N SER A 99 -26.71 -7.65 2.77
CA SER A 99 -25.82 -6.53 3.09
C SER A 99 -24.50 -6.60 2.30
N SER A 100 -24.11 -5.46 1.73
CA SER A 100 -22.85 -5.24 1.00
C SER A 100 -21.65 -4.93 1.90
N ASP A 101 -21.85 -4.88 3.22
CA ASP A 101 -20.76 -4.73 4.18
C ASP A 101 -19.80 -5.95 4.11
N TYR A 102 -18.50 -5.74 4.30
CA TYR A 102 -17.50 -6.81 4.23
C TYR A 102 -17.60 -7.84 5.38
N GLU A 103 -18.22 -7.46 6.50
CA GLU A 103 -18.67 -8.37 7.57
C GLU A 103 -20.14 -8.81 7.38
N GLY A 104 -20.80 -8.31 6.34
CA GLY A 104 -22.17 -8.63 5.94
C GLY A 104 -22.36 -10.06 5.45
N GLU A 105 -23.61 -10.49 5.36
CA GLU A 105 -23.97 -11.86 5.01
C GLU A 105 -23.49 -12.29 3.62
N ALA A 106 -23.49 -11.39 2.63
CA ALA A 106 -23.01 -11.69 1.29
C ALA A 106 -21.54 -12.14 1.29
N TYR A 107 -20.65 -11.34 1.89
CA TYR A 107 -19.22 -11.65 1.97
C TYR A 107 -18.88 -12.82 2.90
N ARG A 108 -19.66 -13.05 3.97
CA ARG A 108 -19.46 -14.21 4.85
C ARG A 108 -19.81 -15.54 4.20
N THR A 109 -20.65 -15.54 3.17
CA THR A 109 -21.15 -16.76 2.53
C THR A 109 -20.19 -17.30 1.48
N VAL A 110 -19.50 -16.42 0.76
CA VAL A 110 -18.53 -16.78 -0.30
C VAL A 110 -17.18 -17.22 0.28
N SER A 111 -16.34 -17.81 -0.57
CA SER A 111 -15.00 -18.27 -0.21
C SER A 111 -13.90 -17.36 -0.76
N GLY A 112 -12.68 -17.50 -0.25
CA GLY A 112 -11.49 -16.80 -0.75
C GLY A 112 -11.40 -15.34 -0.31
N GLN A 113 -12.27 -14.86 0.58
CA GLN A 113 -12.31 -13.47 1.04
C GLN A 113 -11.45 -13.18 2.28
N ASN A 114 -10.87 -14.22 2.90
CA ASN A 114 -10.05 -14.09 4.11
C ASN A 114 -8.54 -14.25 3.84
N SER A 115 -8.12 -14.20 2.58
CA SER A 115 -6.72 -14.16 2.18
C SER A 115 -6.50 -13.19 1.03
N ASN A 116 -5.29 -12.67 0.91
CA ASN A 116 -4.80 -12.05 -0.32
C ASN A 116 -4.15 -13.14 -1.18
N ASN A 117 -4.40 -13.14 -2.48
CA ASN A 117 -3.88 -14.17 -3.38
C ASN A 117 -2.75 -13.58 -4.20
N SER A 118 -1.70 -14.36 -4.45
CA SER A 118 -0.58 -13.93 -5.28
C SER A 118 -0.05 -15.07 -6.13
N VAL A 119 0.45 -14.74 -7.31
CA VAL A 119 1.12 -15.68 -8.20
C VAL A 119 2.62 -15.43 -8.22
N ARG A 120 3.40 -16.51 -8.34
CA ARG A 120 4.85 -16.45 -8.49
C ARG A 120 5.24 -16.71 -9.94
N VAL A 121 5.82 -15.70 -10.56
CA VAL A 121 6.07 -15.67 -12.00
C VAL A 121 7.58 -15.69 -12.26
N PRO A 122 8.13 -16.71 -12.93
CA PRO A 122 9.53 -16.75 -13.31
C PRO A 122 9.80 -15.94 -14.58
N ASN A 123 11.05 -15.52 -14.81
CA ASN A 123 11.45 -14.82 -16.04
C ASN A 123 11.21 -15.66 -17.30
N SER A 124 11.26 -16.99 -17.20
CA SER A 124 10.97 -17.90 -18.32
C SER A 124 9.53 -17.78 -18.83
N PHE A 125 8.57 -17.37 -17.98
CA PHE A 125 7.20 -17.12 -18.42
C PHE A 125 7.14 -15.90 -19.34
N PHE A 126 7.82 -14.81 -18.99
CA PHE A 126 7.86 -13.61 -19.81
C PHE A 126 8.55 -13.87 -21.16
N LYS A 127 9.59 -14.71 -21.19
CA LYS A 127 10.21 -15.17 -22.46
C LYS A 127 9.20 -15.94 -23.31
N ALA A 128 8.49 -16.90 -22.72
CA ALA A 128 7.43 -17.63 -23.43
C ALA A 128 6.31 -16.71 -23.93
N LEU A 129 5.95 -15.68 -23.15
CA LEU A 129 4.96 -14.67 -23.53
C LEU A 129 5.42 -13.83 -24.73
N GLU A 130 6.66 -13.32 -24.69
CA GLU A 130 7.27 -12.53 -25.78
C GLU A 130 7.40 -13.34 -27.08
N GLU A 131 7.69 -14.63 -26.98
CA GLU A 131 7.82 -15.56 -28.12
C GLU A 131 6.46 -16.07 -28.64
N GLY A 132 5.34 -15.72 -28.00
CA GLY A 132 4.01 -16.25 -28.36
C GLY A 132 3.87 -17.76 -28.10
N GLY A 133 4.63 -18.28 -27.15
CA GLY A 133 4.70 -19.70 -26.80
C GLY A 133 3.61 -20.19 -25.86
N ASN A 134 3.67 -21.48 -25.55
CA ASN A 134 2.83 -22.11 -24.54
C ASN A 134 3.56 -22.17 -23.18
N TRP A 135 2.76 -22.33 -22.13
CA TRP A 135 3.19 -22.51 -20.76
C TRP A 135 2.69 -23.85 -20.24
N ASP A 136 3.62 -24.70 -19.79
CA ASP A 136 3.31 -26.02 -19.28
C ASP A 136 2.92 -25.96 -17.80
N LEU A 137 1.80 -26.60 -17.47
CA LEU A 137 1.36 -26.85 -16.11
C LEU A 137 1.88 -28.21 -15.65
N ILE A 138 2.61 -28.24 -14.55
CA ILE A 138 3.44 -29.38 -14.14
C ILE A 138 2.80 -30.14 -12.98
N GLY A 139 2.51 -31.43 -13.19
CA GLY A 139 1.97 -32.31 -12.15
C GLY A 139 2.93 -32.49 -10.98
N ARG A 140 2.44 -32.36 -9.74
CA ARG A 140 3.28 -32.40 -8.53
C ARG A 140 3.69 -33.81 -8.12
N THR A 141 3.02 -34.83 -8.63
CA THR A 141 3.31 -36.24 -8.34
C THR A 141 4.42 -36.83 -9.22
N ASN A 142 4.55 -36.37 -10.47
CA ASN A 142 5.49 -36.96 -11.44
C ASN A 142 6.43 -35.95 -12.12
N GLY A 143 6.25 -34.64 -11.89
CA GLY A 143 7.06 -33.57 -12.48
C GLY A 143 6.90 -33.41 -13.99
N LYS A 144 5.86 -33.98 -14.60
CA LYS A 144 5.60 -33.91 -16.04
C LYS A 144 4.50 -32.91 -16.36
N PRO A 145 4.50 -32.30 -17.55
CA PRO A 145 3.38 -31.49 -18.01
C PRO A 145 2.08 -32.31 -17.99
N VAL A 146 1.05 -31.77 -17.32
CA VAL A 146 -0.31 -32.31 -17.31
C VAL A 146 -1.20 -31.59 -18.31
N LYS A 147 -0.90 -30.33 -18.60
CA LYS A 147 -1.60 -29.46 -19.54
C LYS A 147 -0.62 -28.41 -20.05
N SER A 148 -0.79 -27.94 -21.27
CA SER A 148 -0.06 -26.79 -21.82
C SER A 148 -1.10 -25.75 -22.27
N ILE A 149 -0.87 -24.48 -21.95
CA ILE A 149 -1.79 -23.37 -22.28
C ILE A 149 -1.03 -22.22 -22.92
N PRO A 150 -1.64 -21.44 -23.85
CA PRO A 150 -0.98 -20.25 -24.38
C PRO A 150 -0.57 -19.29 -23.27
N ALA A 151 0.70 -18.85 -23.24
CA ALA A 151 1.19 -17.93 -22.21
C ALA A 151 0.38 -16.62 -22.20
N GLU A 152 0.02 -16.12 -23.39
CA GLU A 152 -0.83 -14.94 -23.57
C GLU A 152 -2.20 -15.09 -22.91
N LYS A 153 -2.83 -16.27 -23.04
CA LYS A 153 -4.13 -16.53 -22.40
C LYS A 153 -4.01 -16.41 -20.87
N LEU A 154 -3.03 -17.10 -20.28
CA LEU A 154 -2.83 -17.06 -18.82
C LEU A 154 -2.52 -15.63 -18.35
N TRP A 155 -1.74 -14.88 -19.13
CA TRP A 155 -1.41 -13.51 -18.83
C TRP A 155 -2.62 -12.57 -18.86
N ASN A 156 -3.49 -12.74 -19.85
CA ASN A 156 -4.73 -11.99 -19.96
C ASN A 156 -5.70 -12.36 -18.81
N ASP A 157 -5.78 -13.64 -18.42
CA ASP A 157 -6.60 -14.08 -17.28
C ASP A 157 -6.13 -13.46 -15.95
N ILE A 158 -4.82 -13.40 -15.72
CA ILE A 158 -4.22 -12.76 -14.53
C ILE A 158 -4.54 -11.28 -14.49
N SER A 159 -4.34 -10.58 -15.62
CA SER A 159 -4.59 -9.14 -15.72
C SER A 159 -6.07 -8.82 -15.53
N PHE A 160 -6.96 -9.62 -16.13
CA PHE A 160 -8.40 -9.48 -15.95
C PHE A 160 -8.84 -9.74 -14.50
N ALA A 161 -8.31 -10.78 -13.85
CA ALA A 161 -8.63 -11.06 -12.46
C ALA A 161 -8.21 -9.91 -11.53
N ALA A 162 -6.99 -9.40 -11.69
CA ALA A 162 -6.51 -8.26 -10.92
C ALA A 162 -7.35 -7.00 -11.16
N TRP A 163 -7.76 -6.75 -12.40
CA TRP A 163 -8.68 -5.66 -12.75
C TRP A 163 -10.07 -5.83 -12.09
N ALA A 164 -10.58 -7.06 -12.09
CA ALA A 164 -11.92 -7.40 -11.63
C ALA A 164 -12.03 -7.43 -10.10
N CYS A 165 -10.99 -7.86 -9.37
CA CYS A 165 -11.07 -8.05 -7.92
C CYS A 165 -9.78 -7.73 -7.13
N ALA A 166 -8.81 -7.01 -7.70
CA ALA A 166 -7.51 -6.67 -7.08
C ALA A 166 -6.61 -7.86 -6.69
N ASP A 167 -6.90 -9.04 -7.22
CA ASP A 167 -6.15 -10.27 -6.97
C ASP A 167 -6.04 -11.04 -8.31
N PRO A 168 -4.92 -11.74 -8.59
CA PRO A 168 -3.78 -11.95 -7.70
C PRO A 168 -2.77 -10.79 -7.75
N GLY A 169 -2.10 -10.54 -6.62
CA GLY A 169 -0.82 -9.83 -6.64
C GLY A 169 0.26 -10.65 -7.36
N MET A 170 1.36 -10.01 -7.77
CA MET A 170 2.47 -10.70 -8.43
C MET A 170 3.75 -10.66 -7.61
N GLN A 171 4.46 -11.78 -7.61
CA GLN A 171 5.80 -11.94 -7.05
C GLN A 171 6.74 -12.45 -8.16
N TYR A 172 7.78 -11.67 -8.47
CA TYR A 172 8.71 -11.99 -9.57
C TYR A 172 9.77 -12.97 -9.06
N ASP A 173 9.50 -14.26 -9.27
CA ASP A 173 10.17 -15.35 -8.58
C ASP A 173 11.67 -15.43 -8.89
N THR A 174 12.06 -15.23 -10.16
CA THR A 174 13.47 -15.20 -10.56
C THR A 174 14.18 -14.03 -9.91
N THR A 175 13.66 -12.80 -10.06
CA THR A 175 14.23 -11.58 -9.45
C THR A 175 14.38 -11.70 -7.93
N ILE A 176 13.38 -12.24 -7.23
CA ILE A 176 13.45 -12.47 -5.78
C ILE A 176 14.66 -13.36 -5.41
N ASN A 177 14.86 -14.46 -6.14
CA ASN A 177 15.90 -15.43 -5.83
C ASN A 177 17.30 -15.02 -6.33
N GLU A 178 17.40 -14.23 -7.40
CA GLU A 178 18.67 -13.63 -7.85
C GLU A 178 19.25 -12.66 -6.80
N TRP A 179 18.37 -11.97 -6.07
CA TRP A 179 18.73 -11.10 -4.95
C TRP A 179 18.80 -11.81 -3.59
N HIS A 180 18.67 -13.15 -3.55
CA HIS A 180 18.70 -13.91 -2.30
C HIS A 180 20.12 -13.96 -1.73
N THR A 181 20.25 -13.60 -0.46
CA THR A 181 21.52 -13.64 0.27
C THR A 181 21.86 -15.03 0.80
N CYS A 182 20.86 -15.93 0.93
CA CYS A 182 21.01 -17.23 1.59
C CYS A 182 20.46 -18.45 0.84
N PRO A 183 20.80 -18.66 -0.44
CA PRO A 183 20.23 -19.75 -1.22
C PRO A 183 20.64 -21.15 -0.72
N GLU A 184 21.75 -21.30 0.01
CA GLU A 184 22.16 -22.60 0.58
C GLU A 184 21.18 -23.09 1.67
N GLY A 185 20.47 -22.14 2.32
CA GLY A 185 19.40 -22.43 3.26
C GLY A 185 18.08 -22.85 2.61
N GLY A 186 17.97 -22.71 1.29
CA GLY A 186 16.78 -23.00 0.50
C GLY A 186 16.32 -21.84 -0.37
N ARG A 187 15.34 -22.11 -1.24
CA ARG A 187 14.69 -21.12 -2.10
C ARG A 187 13.75 -20.23 -1.28
N ILE A 188 13.63 -18.96 -1.65
CA ILE A 188 12.52 -18.13 -1.16
C ILE A 188 11.27 -18.55 -1.91
N ASN A 189 10.32 -19.21 -1.21
CA ASN A 189 9.11 -19.77 -1.80
C ASN A 189 7.88 -18.86 -1.70
N ALA A 190 7.85 -17.95 -0.72
CA ALA A 190 6.76 -17.00 -0.52
C ALA A 190 7.29 -15.71 0.12
N SER A 191 6.43 -14.69 0.15
CA SER A 191 6.58 -13.57 1.08
C SER A 191 5.63 -13.71 2.28
N ASN A 192 5.69 -12.79 3.24
CA ASN A 192 4.63 -12.54 4.21
C ASN A 192 3.40 -11.84 3.57
N PRO A 193 2.29 -11.63 4.31
CA PRO A 193 1.04 -11.07 3.75
C PRO A 193 1.12 -9.72 3.06
N CYS A 194 2.16 -8.93 3.37
CA CYS A 194 2.35 -7.59 2.85
C CYS A 194 3.38 -7.53 1.70
N SER A 195 3.97 -8.67 1.31
CA SER A 195 4.91 -8.78 0.18
C SER A 195 6.24 -8.02 0.32
N GLU A 196 6.60 -7.52 1.51
CA GLU A 196 7.90 -6.90 1.79
C GLU A 196 8.92 -7.90 2.36
N TYR A 197 8.45 -8.94 3.06
CA TYR A 197 9.31 -9.94 3.68
C TYR A 197 9.59 -11.14 2.76
N MET A 198 10.53 -10.96 1.83
CA MET A 198 11.15 -12.05 1.06
C MET A 198 12.27 -12.73 1.85
N PHE A 199 12.03 -13.92 2.40
CA PHE A 199 13.07 -14.75 3.03
C PHE A 199 12.63 -16.23 3.09
N LEU A 200 13.45 -17.10 3.70
CA LEU A 200 13.22 -18.55 3.80
C LEU A 200 11.91 -18.89 4.52
N ASP A 201 11.32 -20.04 4.17
CA ASP A 201 10.10 -20.51 4.81
C ASP A 201 10.26 -20.70 6.32
N ASN A 202 9.18 -20.47 7.05
CA ASN A 202 9.15 -20.57 8.52
C ASN A 202 10.19 -19.66 9.20
N THR A 203 10.33 -18.43 8.71
CA THR A 203 11.08 -17.36 9.38
C THR A 203 10.15 -16.21 9.74
N ALA A 204 10.58 -15.35 10.68
CA ALA A 204 9.77 -14.23 11.17
C ALA A 204 10.38 -12.88 10.78
N CYS A 205 9.51 -11.88 10.66
CA CYS A 205 9.89 -10.53 10.33
C CYS A 205 9.92 -9.64 11.59
N ASN A 206 11.08 -9.04 11.89
CA ASN A 206 11.24 -8.06 12.96
C ASN A 206 11.31 -6.66 12.34
N LEU A 207 10.24 -5.87 12.52
CA LEU A 207 10.00 -4.64 11.76
C LEU A 207 10.16 -3.37 12.59
N ALA A 208 10.75 -2.34 11.98
CA ALA A 208 10.69 -0.96 12.45
C ALA A 208 10.60 0.00 11.27
N SER A 209 10.11 1.22 11.50
CA SER A 209 10.05 2.25 10.47
C SER A 209 10.43 3.60 11.03
N ILE A 210 11.29 4.32 10.31
CA ILE A 210 11.74 5.66 10.65
C ILE A 210 10.86 6.69 9.93
N ASN A 211 10.30 7.66 10.65
CA ASN A 211 9.59 8.79 10.03
C ASN A 211 10.61 9.78 9.45
N LEU A 212 10.67 9.89 8.12
CA LEU A 212 11.64 10.75 7.41
C LEU A 212 11.46 12.24 7.69
N ALA A 213 10.27 12.68 8.09
CA ALA A 213 10.00 14.09 8.37
C ALA A 213 10.85 14.65 9.54
N HIS A 214 11.28 13.80 10.49
CA HIS A 214 12.16 14.23 11.58
C HIS A 214 13.61 14.49 11.15
N PHE A 215 13.99 14.04 9.94
CA PHE A 215 15.32 14.22 9.38
C PHE A 215 15.31 15.20 8.21
N PHE A 216 14.21 15.93 8.02
CA PHE A 216 14.09 16.89 6.94
C PHE A 216 13.74 18.26 7.52
N ASP A 217 14.56 19.25 7.22
CA ASP A 217 14.29 20.63 7.60
C ASP A 217 13.35 21.27 6.56
N PRO A 218 12.11 21.60 6.92
CA PRO A 218 11.13 22.13 5.98
C PRO A 218 11.42 23.56 5.52
N GLN A 219 12.36 24.28 6.15
CA GLN A 219 12.76 25.64 5.77
C GLN A 219 13.99 25.65 4.88
N THR A 220 15.02 24.88 5.24
CA THR A 220 16.27 24.81 4.45
C THR A 220 16.19 23.78 3.31
N LEU A 221 15.19 22.90 3.33
CA LEU A 221 15.00 21.78 2.40
C LEU A 221 16.17 20.79 2.42
N VAL A 222 16.90 20.73 3.53
CA VAL A 222 18.06 19.85 3.70
C VAL A 222 17.64 18.62 4.51
N PHE A 223 18.05 17.46 4.03
CA PHE A 223 17.92 16.19 4.74
C PHE A 223 19.14 15.95 5.66
N ASP A 224 18.90 15.75 6.95
CA ASP A 224 19.92 15.39 7.95
C ASP A 224 20.36 13.93 7.77
N VAL A 225 21.32 13.75 6.87
CA VAL A 225 21.96 12.47 6.61
C VAL A 225 22.59 11.88 7.88
N LYS A 226 23.26 12.69 8.71
CA LYS A 226 24.01 12.19 9.87
C LYS A 226 23.07 11.69 10.96
N GLY A 227 22.01 12.45 11.25
CA GLY A 227 20.95 12.03 12.14
C GLY A 227 20.28 10.75 11.65
N PHE A 228 20.01 10.67 10.35
CA PHE A 228 19.37 9.49 9.76
C PHE A 228 20.27 8.24 9.82
N GLU A 229 21.56 8.35 9.49
CA GLU A 229 22.55 7.28 9.66
C GLU A 229 22.60 6.81 11.13
N HIS A 230 22.64 7.76 12.08
CA HIS A 230 22.63 7.43 13.51
C HIS A 230 21.36 6.67 13.92
N ALA A 231 20.18 7.14 13.50
CA ALA A 231 18.92 6.45 13.77
C ALA A 231 18.88 5.05 13.16
N CYS A 232 19.34 4.88 11.92
CA CYS A 232 19.43 3.58 11.26
C CYS A 232 20.32 2.61 12.04
N ARG A 233 21.47 3.08 12.53
CA ARG A 233 22.38 2.30 13.37
C ARG A 233 21.69 1.83 14.65
N ILE A 234 21.09 2.75 15.41
CA ILE A 234 20.44 2.42 16.68
C ILE A 234 19.29 1.42 16.46
N TRP A 235 18.43 1.67 15.49
CA TRP A 235 17.30 0.78 15.22
C TRP A 235 17.73 -0.59 14.68
N THR A 236 18.86 -0.68 13.96
CA THR A 236 19.44 -1.98 13.58
C THR A 236 19.81 -2.80 14.82
N VAL A 237 20.44 -2.17 15.82
CA VAL A 237 20.79 -2.83 17.10
C VAL A 237 19.53 -3.23 17.88
N VAL A 238 18.53 -2.34 17.95
CA VAL A 238 17.26 -2.63 18.64
C VAL A 238 16.52 -3.81 18.00
N LEU A 239 16.46 -3.84 16.67
CA LEU A 239 15.85 -4.94 15.93
C LEU A 239 16.56 -6.26 16.19
N GLU A 240 17.88 -6.27 16.23
CA GLU A 240 18.67 -7.46 16.58
C GLU A 240 18.37 -7.98 17.99
N ILE A 241 18.31 -7.09 18.98
CA ILE A 241 17.93 -7.46 20.35
C ILE A 241 16.52 -8.05 20.34
N SER A 242 15.61 -7.48 19.55
CA SER A 242 14.23 -7.98 19.46
C SER A 242 14.13 -9.42 18.94
N VAL A 243 15.03 -9.84 18.04
CA VAL A 243 15.08 -11.23 17.54
C VAL A 243 15.36 -12.20 18.69
N LEU A 244 16.26 -11.84 19.60
CA LEU A 244 16.64 -12.67 20.75
C LEU A 244 15.56 -12.72 21.83
N MET A 245 14.75 -11.67 21.94
CA MET A 245 13.67 -11.56 22.93
C MET A 245 12.31 -12.08 22.44
N ALA A 246 12.17 -12.29 21.13
CA ALA A 246 10.90 -12.66 20.52
C ALA A 246 10.40 -14.04 21.00
N GLN A 247 9.10 -14.11 21.23
CA GLN A 247 8.41 -15.36 21.52
C GLN A 247 7.75 -15.89 20.25
N PHE A 248 8.17 -17.09 19.82
CA PHE A 248 7.69 -17.68 18.56
C PHE A 248 6.66 -18.78 18.81
N PRO A 249 5.56 -18.83 18.04
CA PRO A 249 4.48 -19.80 18.24
C PRO A 249 4.78 -21.21 17.70
N SER A 250 5.92 -21.40 17.02
CA SER A 250 6.40 -22.68 16.49
C SER A 250 7.92 -22.79 16.69
N LYS A 251 8.38 -24.02 16.97
CA LYS A 251 9.79 -24.34 17.20
C LYS A 251 10.62 -24.08 15.94
N GLU A 252 10.09 -24.43 14.77
CA GLU A 252 10.74 -24.25 13.48
C GLU A 252 10.97 -22.75 13.21
N VAL A 253 9.95 -21.92 13.47
CA VAL A 253 10.05 -20.46 13.33
C VAL A 253 11.08 -19.88 14.29
N ALA A 254 11.08 -20.33 15.54
CA ALA A 254 12.06 -19.89 16.53
C ALA A 254 13.49 -20.21 16.08
N GLN A 255 13.73 -21.45 15.66
CA GLN A 255 15.06 -21.92 15.28
C GLN A 255 15.60 -21.19 14.06
N LEU A 256 14.81 -21.07 12.99
CA LEU A 256 15.26 -20.42 11.76
C LEU A 256 15.40 -18.90 11.94
N SER A 257 14.50 -18.26 12.70
CA SER A 257 14.64 -16.83 13.00
C SER A 257 15.93 -16.56 13.82
N TYR A 258 16.29 -17.45 14.73
CA TYR A 258 17.56 -17.37 15.47
C TYR A 258 18.78 -17.67 14.58
N ASP A 259 18.71 -18.70 13.75
CA ASP A 259 19.84 -19.14 12.93
C ASP A 259 20.20 -18.12 11.82
N TYR A 260 19.21 -17.38 11.30
CA TYR A 260 19.37 -16.43 10.19
C TYR A 260 19.24 -14.94 10.57
N ARG A 261 18.68 -14.61 11.74
CA ARG A 261 18.67 -13.25 12.33
C ARG A 261 18.17 -12.15 11.37
N THR A 262 16.98 -12.35 10.79
CA THR A 262 16.43 -11.42 9.78
C THR A 262 15.73 -10.23 10.41
N LEU A 263 16.01 -9.04 9.89
CA LEU A 263 15.41 -7.77 10.27
C LEU A 263 14.64 -7.15 9.10
N GLY A 264 13.88 -6.11 9.41
CA GLY A 264 13.20 -5.27 8.42
C GLY A 264 13.06 -3.83 8.90
N LEU A 265 14.16 -3.08 8.80
CA LEU A 265 14.15 -1.63 8.96
C LEU A 265 13.64 -0.96 7.67
N GLY A 266 12.65 -0.08 7.81
CA GLY A 266 12.10 0.73 6.74
C GLY A 266 11.92 2.18 7.15
N TYR A 267 11.11 2.90 6.37
CA TYR A 267 10.76 4.29 6.64
C TYR A 267 9.32 4.60 6.25
N ALA A 268 8.83 5.77 6.68
CA ALA A 268 7.55 6.36 6.29
C ALA A 268 7.74 7.82 5.83
N ASN A 269 6.68 8.46 5.34
CA ASN A 269 6.63 9.89 5.04
C ASN A 269 7.48 10.39 3.86
N LEU A 270 7.92 9.53 2.94
CA LEU A 270 8.69 9.97 1.77
C LEU A 270 7.86 10.95 0.89
N GLY A 271 6.59 10.63 0.64
CA GLY A 271 5.71 11.48 -0.15
C GLY A 271 5.50 12.87 0.46
N SER A 272 5.28 12.95 1.78
CA SER A 272 5.12 14.24 2.47
C SER A 272 6.40 15.08 2.40
N MET A 273 7.56 14.46 2.66
CA MET A 273 8.85 15.14 2.57
C MET A 273 9.09 15.73 1.17
N LEU A 274 8.80 14.97 0.10
CA LEU A 274 8.93 15.45 -1.27
C LEU A 274 7.96 16.60 -1.59
N MET A 275 6.71 16.50 -1.16
CA MET A 275 5.71 17.55 -1.35
C MET A 275 6.14 18.85 -0.66
N VAL A 276 6.57 18.79 0.61
CA VAL A 276 7.08 19.96 1.36
C VAL A 276 8.28 20.58 0.65
N ALA A 277 9.14 19.76 0.03
CA ALA A 277 10.28 20.23 -0.75
C ALA A 277 9.89 20.88 -2.10
N GLY A 278 8.61 20.89 -2.47
CA GLY A 278 8.15 21.35 -3.77
C GLY A 278 8.59 20.42 -4.91
N ILE A 279 8.81 19.13 -4.62
CA ILE A 279 9.29 18.15 -5.59
C ILE A 279 8.11 17.22 -5.97
N PRO A 280 7.70 17.18 -7.24
CA PRO A 280 6.69 16.24 -7.71
C PRO A 280 7.11 14.80 -7.45
N TYR A 281 6.22 14.00 -6.86
CA TYR A 281 6.52 12.60 -6.52
C TYR A 281 6.92 11.78 -7.76
N ASP A 282 6.30 12.06 -8.91
CA ASP A 282 6.57 11.38 -10.18
C ASP A 282 7.71 12.02 -11.01
N SER A 283 8.70 12.64 -10.35
CA SER A 283 9.87 13.22 -11.01
C SER A 283 11.12 12.35 -10.90
N ASP A 284 12.07 12.52 -11.83
CA ASP A 284 13.38 11.86 -11.73
C ASP A 284 14.16 12.30 -10.48
N LYS A 285 14.01 13.57 -10.07
CA LYS A 285 14.58 14.10 -8.82
C LYS A 285 14.04 13.38 -7.59
N ALA A 286 12.72 13.17 -7.51
CA ALA A 286 12.11 12.42 -6.41
C ALA A 286 12.62 10.98 -6.36
N ARG A 287 12.72 10.31 -7.51
CA ARG A 287 13.24 8.93 -7.62
C ARG A 287 14.69 8.84 -7.16
N ALA A 288 15.54 9.79 -7.58
CA ALA A 288 16.94 9.84 -7.17
C ALA A 288 17.09 10.09 -5.66
N ILE A 289 16.25 10.94 -5.05
CA ILE A 289 16.23 11.17 -3.59
C ILE A 289 15.76 9.91 -2.86
N GLY A 290 14.66 9.29 -3.30
CA GLY A 290 14.12 8.07 -2.70
C GLY A 290 15.10 6.90 -2.74
N GLY A 291 15.78 6.73 -3.89
CA GLY A 291 16.88 5.75 -4.03
C GLY A 291 18.03 6.03 -3.07
N SER A 292 18.50 7.28 -2.98
CA SER A 292 19.60 7.65 -2.08
C SER A 292 19.27 7.46 -0.60
N ILE A 293 18.08 7.85 -0.13
CA ILE A 293 17.67 7.63 1.26
C ILE A 293 17.62 6.12 1.57
N THR A 294 17.08 5.32 0.65
CA THR A 294 17.02 3.86 0.82
C THR A 294 18.43 3.24 0.84
N ALA A 295 19.33 3.72 -0.03
CA ALA A 295 20.71 3.29 -0.08
C ALA A 295 21.47 3.61 1.21
N ILE A 296 21.30 4.81 1.78
CA ILE A 296 21.92 5.23 3.04
C ILE A 296 21.42 4.35 4.19
N MET A 297 20.10 4.11 4.27
CA MET A 297 19.49 3.26 5.30
C MET A 297 20.09 1.86 5.28
N THR A 298 20.07 1.20 4.13
CA THR A 298 20.51 -0.20 4.01
C THR A 298 22.03 -0.33 4.14
N GLY A 299 22.81 0.57 3.54
CA GLY A 299 24.27 0.57 3.68
C GLY A 299 24.70 0.78 5.13
N THR A 300 24.02 1.65 5.87
CA THR A 300 24.25 1.87 7.31
C THR A 300 23.84 0.67 8.14
N ALA A 301 22.69 0.05 7.85
CA ALA A 301 22.24 -1.14 8.55
C ALA A 301 23.21 -2.32 8.38
N TYR A 302 23.69 -2.58 7.16
CA TYR A 302 24.70 -3.61 6.93
C TYR A 302 26.06 -3.27 7.54
N SER A 303 26.48 -2.00 7.52
CA SER A 303 27.72 -1.56 8.20
C SER A 303 27.62 -1.82 9.71
N THR A 304 26.49 -1.44 10.33
CA THR A 304 26.22 -1.70 11.74
C THR A 304 26.23 -3.19 12.04
N SER A 305 25.64 -4.01 11.17
CA SER A 305 25.68 -5.47 11.29
C SER A 305 27.11 -6.02 11.27
N ALA A 306 27.96 -5.56 10.34
CA ALA A 306 29.35 -5.98 10.28
C ALA A 306 30.14 -5.58 11.55
N GLU A 307 29.88 -4.40 12.10
CA GLU A 307 30.49 -3.96 13.35
C GLU A 307 30.07 -4.83 14.54
N MET A 308 28.78 -5.20 14.62
CA MET A 308 28.29 -6.12 15.67
C MET A 308 28.93 -7.51 15.54
N ALA A 309 29.27 -7.96 14.33
CA ALA A 309 29.88 -9.28 14.09
C ALA A 309 31.24 -9.41 14.75
N LYS A 310 31.97 -8.29 14.85
CA LYS A 310 33.26 -8.24 15.52
C LYS A 310 33.17 -8.68 16.98
N GLU A 311 32.10 -8.29 17.67
CA GLU A 311 31.93 -8.52 19.10
C GLU A 311 31.10 -9.77 19.39
N LEU A 312 30.11 -10.08 18.54
CA LEU A 312 29.14 -11.15 18.79
C LEU A 312 29.36 -12.41 17.94
N GLY A 313 30.24 -12.35 16.94
CA GLY A 313 30.33 -13.36 15.89
C GLY A 313 29.21 -13.24 14.85
N THR A 314 29.34 -13.98 13.75
CA THR A 314 28.35 -14.01 12.68
C THR A 314 27.09 -14.79 13.09
N PHE A 315 26.02 -14.69 12.29
CA PHE A 315 24.95 -15.68 12.39
C PHE A 315 25.46 -17.08 12.01
N LYS A 316 24.74 -18.10 12.47
CA LYS A 316 25.17 -19.50 12.41
C LYS A 316 25.39 -20.05 11.00
N LYS A 317 24.69 -19.48 10.03
CA LYS A 317 24.63 -19.93 8.63
C LYS A 317 25.48 -19.07 7.69
N TYR A 318 26.43 -18.31 8.24
CA TYR A 318 27.22 -17.34 7.49
C TYR A 318 28.17 -17.97 6.47
N GLU A 319 29.01 -18.91 6.91
CA GLU A 319 30.08 -19.45 6.07
C GLU A 319 29.55 -20.13 4.80
N GLU A 320 28.43 -20.86 4.90
CA GLU A 320 27.77 -21.47 3.73
C GLU A 320 27.23 -20.40 2.75
N ASN A 321 26.73 -19.26 3.23
CA ASN A 321 26.08 -18.24 2.40
C ASN A 321 26.98 -17.04 2.04
N LYS A 322 28.21 -16.99 2.56
CA LYS A 322 29.14 -15.86 2.44
C LYS A 322 29.29 -15.37 1.01
N LYS A 323 29.56 -16.28 0.06
CA LYS A 323 29.75 -15.94 -1.36
C LYS A 323 28.53 -15.24 -1.97
N HIS A 324 27.33 -15.75 -1.69
CA HIS A 324 26.07 -15.23 -2.22
C HIS A 324 25.73 -13.86 -1.63
N MET A 325 25.89 -13.73 -0.30
CA MET A 325 25.68 -12.45 0.37
C MET A 325 26.64 -11.38 -0.16
N LEU A 326 27.93 -11.70 -0.33
CA LEU A 326 28.92 -10.77 -0.89
C LEU A 326 28.56 -10.31 -2.32
N ARG A 327 28.01 -11.20 -3.16
CA ARG A 327 27.50 -10.85 -4.49
C ARG A 327 26.37 -9.83 -4.39
N VAL A 328 25.38 -10.08 -3.54
CA VAL A 328 24.24 -9.17 -3.34
C VAL A 328 24.71 -7.80 -2.82
N MET A 329 25.67 -7.75 -1.90
CA MET A 329 26.25 -6.49 -1.42
C MET A 329 26.95 -5.70 -2.53
N ARG A 330 27.67 -6.38 -3.43
CA ARG A 330 28.27 -5.72 -4.60
C ARG A 330 27.20 -5.18 -5.55
N ASN A 331 26.11 -5.92 -5.78
CA ASN A 331 24.98 -5.45 -6.60
C ASN A 331 24.32 -4.20 -6.02
N HIS A 332 24.07 -4.15 -4.71
CA HIS A 332 23.59 -2.94 -4.05
C HIS A 332 24.53 -1.74 -4.26
N ARG A 333 25.84 -1.97 -4.16
CA ARG A 333 26.84 -0.94 -4.45
C ARG A 333 26.79 -0.51 -5.92
N TYR A 334 26.76 -1.43 -6.87
CA TYR A 334 26.69 -1.06 -8.30
C TYR A 334 25.47 -0.19 -8.59
N ALA A 335 24.32 -0.47 -7.96
CA ALA A 335 23.15 0.40 -8.03
C ALA A 335 23.40 1.80 -7.45
N ALA A 336 24.12 1.91 -6.33
CA ALA A 336 24.40 3.21 -5.71
C ALA A 336 25.30 4.08 -6.60
N TYR A 337 26.20 3.45 -7.37
CA TYR A 337 27.08 4.11 -8.33
C TYR A 337 26.48 4.24 -9.74
N ASN A 338 25.25 3.75 -9.95
CA ASN A 338 24.62 3.67 -11.26
C ASN A 338 25.51 2.98 -12.31
N ASN A 339 26.03 1.81 -11.95
CA ASN A 339 26.96 1.02 -12.75
C ASN A 339 26.30 -0.31 -13.18
N ASP A 340 26.47 -0.69 -14.45
CA ASP A 340 25.86 -1.89 -15.04
C ASP A 340 26.59 -3.22 -14.74
N SER A 341 27.59 -3.23 -13.86
CA SER A 341 28.42 -4.42 -13.52
C SER A 341 27.73 -5.45 -12.62
N TYR A 342 26.40 -5.53 -12.65
CA TYR A 342 25.63 -6.44 -11.80
C TYR A 342 26.00 -7.91 -12.02
N GLU A 343 26.03 -8.67 -10.92
CA GLU A 343 26.40 -10.07 -10.91
C GLU A 343 25.18 -10.98 -10.73
N GLY A 344 24.92 -11.85 -11.70
CA GLY A 344 23.90 -12.90 -11.60
C GLY A 344 22.47 -12.40 -11.56
N LEU A 345 22.18 -11.30 -12.27
CA LEU A 345 20.83 -10.75 -12.46
C LEU A 345 20.45 -10.89 -13.94
N GLU A 346 19.27 -11.41 -14.23
CA GLU A 346 18.72 -11.43 -15.59
C GLU A 346 18.11 -10.09 -16.00
N ILE A 347 17.55 -9.34 -15.03
CA ILE A 347 16.98 -8.00 -15.26
C ILE A 347 17.82 -6.96 -14.52
N THR A 348 18.34 -5.99 -15.28
CA THR A 348 19.16 -4.91 -14.71
C THR A 348 18.29 -3.93 -13.92
N PRO A 349 18.54 -3.75 -12.62
CA PRO A 349 17.83 -2.76 -11.81
C PRO A 349 18.29 -1.32 -12.15
N LYS A 350 17.51 -0.32 -11.75
CA LYS A 350 17.88 1.09 -11.91
C LYS A 350 18.76 1.60 -10.76
N GLY A 351 19.89 2.20 -11.08
CA GLY A 351 20.73 2.88 -10.09
C GLY A 351 20.26 4.30 -9.77
N ILE A 352 21.01 4.99 -8.89
CA ILE A 352 20.76 6.40 -8.56
C ILE A 352 21.32 7.27 -9.67
N ASP A 353 20.45 7.93 -10.44
CA ASP A 353 20.91 8.83 -11.50
C ASP A 353 21.58 10.08 -10.91
N PRO A 354 22.90 10.28 -11.12
CA PRO A 354 23.63 11.41 -10.55
C PRO A 354 23.17 12.75 -11.10
N LYS A 355 22.53 12.80 -12.29
CA LYS A 355 22.03 14.03 -12.89
C LYS A 355 20.92 14.68 -12.05
N PHE A 356 20.14 13.87 -11.35
CA PHE A 356 18.95 14.32 -10.63
C PHE A 356 19.10 14.27 -9.11
N CYS A 357 20.14 13.60 -8.60
CA CYS A 357 20.36 13.46 -7.16
C CYS A 357 21.13 14.67 -6.60
N PRO A 358 20.71 15.25 -5.46
CA PRO A 358 21.54 16.22 -4.76
C PRO A 358 22.91 15.64 -4.37
N ASP A 359 24.01 16.36 -4.67
CA ASP A 359 25.38 15.87 -4.49
C ASP A 359 25.67 15.31 -3.09
N TYR A 360 25.15 15.96 -2.05
CA TYR A 360 25.36 15.54 -0.67
C TYR A 360 24.66 14.20 -0.35
N LEU A 361 23.48 13.95 -0.93
CA LEU A 361 22.77 12.68 -0.79
C LEU A 361 23.43 11.57 -1.60
N LEU A 362 23.82 11.87 -2.85
CA LEU A 362 24.53 10.92 -3.70
C LEU A 362 25.85 10.47 -3.05
N SER A 363 26.61 11.44 -2.55
CA SER A 363 27.87 11.19 -1.84
C SER A 363 27.64 10.32 -0.60
N ALA A 364 26.61 10.64 0.21
CA ALA A 364 26.26 9.85 1.38
C ALA A 364 25.85 8.41 1.01
N ALA A 365 25.02 8.23 -0.01
CA ALA A 365 24.60 6.92 -0.51
C ALA A 365 25.81 6.09 -0.97
N CYS A 366 26.70 6.67 -1.78
CA CYS A 366 27.93 5.99 -2.21
C CYS A 366 28.84 5.64 -1.03
N ASN A 367 29.02 6.57 -0.09
CA ASN A 367 29.88 6.39 1.09
C ASN A 367 29.34 5.31 2.04
N ALA A 368 28.03 5.18 2.19
CA ALA A 368 27.41 4.11 2.98
C ALA A 368 27.82 2.73 2.44
N TRP A 369 27.86 2.55 1.12
CA TRP A 369 28.26 1.29 0.48
C TRP A 369 29.79 1.10 0.37
N ILE A 370 30.58 2.18 0.32
CA ILE A 370 32.05 2.07 0.49
C ILE A 370 32.38 1.55 1.89
N ARG A 371 31.80 2.16 2.93
CA ARG A 371 32.02 1.80 4.33
C ARG A 371 31.65 0.33 4.55
N GLN A 372 30.48 -0.04 4.06
CA GLN A 372 29.98 -1.41 4.12
C GLN A 372 30.96 -2.40 3.48
N LEU A 373 31.41 -2.18 2.23
CA LEU A 373 32.34 -3.11 1.59
C LEU A 373 33.71 -3.16 2.27
N ASN A 374 34.21 -2.04 2.79
CA ASN A 374 35.49 -2.03 3.50
C ASN A 374 35.41 -2.82 4.80
N LEU A 375 34.29 -2.73 5.53
CA LEU A 375 34.05 -3.56 6.70
C LEU A 375 33.96 -5.03 6.28
N VAL A 376 33.22 -5.35 5.23
CA VAL A 376 32.97 -6.73 4.81
C VAL A 376 34.17 -7.42 4.15
N ARG A 377 35.11 -6.67 3.57
CA ARG A 377 36.39 -7.21 3.09
C ARG A 377 37.32 -7.59 4.24
N ASN A 378 37.18 -6.93 5.39
CA ASN A 378 38.05 -7.09 6.54
C ASN A 378 37.37 -7.86 7.71
N MET A 379 36.05 -8.07 7.64
CA MET A 379 35.21 -8.53 8.75
C MET A 379 34.00 -9.30 8.22
N ASP A 380 33.47 -10.22 9.02
CA ASP A 380 32.27 -10.99 8.68
C ASP A 380 30.96 -10.22 9.05
N ILE A 381 29.76 -10.72 8.70
CA ILE A 381 28.45 -10.03 8.91
C ILE A 381 27.53 -10.85 9.84
N VAL A 382 26.73 -10.20 10.69
CA VAL A 382 25.74 -10.86 11.59
C VAL A 382 24.35 -11.04 11.00
N MET A 383 23.91 -10.18 10.07
CA MET A 383 22.51 -10.13 9.62
C MET A 383 22.39 -10.25 8.11
N LEU A 384 21.39 -11.01 7.68
CA LEU A 384 21.21 -11.42 6.29
C LEU A 384 20.24 -10.58 5.50
N LYS A 385 19.20 -10.16 6.20
CA LYS A 385 18.18 -9.24 5.74
C LYS A 385 18.08 -8.15 6.78
N THR A 386 18.24 -6.91 6.35
CA THR A 386 18.32 -5.75 7.25
C THR A 386 17.17 -4.78 7.02
N THR A 387 16.63 -4.73 5.81
CA THR A 387 15.74 -3.65 5.36
C THR A 387 14.60 -4.12 4.47
N VAL A 388 13.43 -3.54 4.72
CA VAL A 388 12.19 -3.71 3.95
C VAL A 388 11.39 -2.41 4.04
N ILE A 389 10.48 -2.15 3.10
CA ILE A 389 9.48 -1.09 3.28
C ILE A 389 8.14 -1.77 3.59
N ALA A 390 7.79 -1.82 4.87
CA ALA A 390 6.55 -2.41 5.37
C ALA A 390 5.40 -1.38 5.33
N PRO A 391 4.12 -1.82 5.34
CA PRO A 391 3.02 -0.90 5.40
C PRO A 391 2.94 -0.26 6.79
N THR A 392 2.95 1.07 6.83
CA THR A 392 2.96 1.82 8.11
C THR A 392 1.58 2.35 8.47
N GLY A 393 0.49 1.68 8.11
CA GLY A 393 -0.87 2.19 8.27
C GLY A 393 -1.21 2.61 9.70
N THR A 394 -1.16 1.69 10.68
CA THR A 394 -1.48 2.00 12.08
C THR A 394 -0.39 2.81 12.76
N ILE A 395 0.88 2.43 12.59
CA ILE A 395 1.99 3.12 13.26
C ILE A 395 2.24 4.53 12.70
N GLY A 396 1.95 4.75 11.42
CA GLY A 396 2.06 6.06 10.78
C GLY A 396 1.11 7.06 11.42
N LEU A 397 -0.10 6.63 11.79
CA LEU A 397 -1.02 7.49 12.56
C LEU A 397 -0.51 7.83 13.96
N VAL A 398 0.29 6.95 14.57
CA VAL A 398 0.91 7.18 15.90
C VAL A 398 2.16 8.06 15.79
N MET A 399 2.87 8.00 14.66
CA MET A 399 4.05 8.81 14.35
C MET A 399 3.72 10.14 13.65
N ASP A 400 2.43 10.50 13.56
CA ASP A 400 1.92 11.66 12.81
C ASP A 400 2.45 11.74 11.37
N CYS A 401 2.45 10.61 10.67
CA CYS A 401 2.77 10.54 9.25
C CYS A 401 1.59 10.98 8.39
N ASP A 402 1.85 11.89 7.44
CA ASP A 402 0.91 12.25 6.39
C ASP A 402 0.86 11.16 5.31
N THR A 403 2.00 10.56 4.97
CA THR A 403 2.08 9.45 4.00
C THR A 403 2.65 8.19 4.62
N THR A 404 2.09 7.05 4.26
CA THR A 404 2.58 5.75 4.71
C THR A 404 3.82 5.36 3.91
N GLY A 405 4.75 4.63 4.53
CA GLY A 405 5.87 3.99 3.84
C GLY A 405 6.60 4.86 2.80
N ILE A 406 6.62 4.34 1.57
CA ILE A 406 7.14 5.02 0.37
C ILE A 406 6.02 5.74 -0.39
N GLU A 407 4.78 5.67 0.08
CA GLU A 407 3.60 6.18 -0.61
C GLU A 407 3.59 7.70 -0.78
N PRO A 408 3.07 8.21 -1.92
CA PRO A 408 2.64 9.60 -2.00
C PRO A 408 1.40 9.77 -1.12
N ASP A 409 0.93 11.00 -1.00
CA ASP A 409 -0.31 11.22 -0.30
C ASP A 409 -1.51 10.57 -1.02
N PHE A 410 -2.46 10.06 -0.24
CA PHE A 410 -3.66 9.42 -0.78
C PHE A 410 -4.66 10.46 -1.31
N ALA A 411 -4.82 11.56 -0.56
CA ALA A 411 -5.69 12.68 -0.91
C ALA A 411 -5.31 13.92 -0.08
N LEU A 412 -5.40 15.12 -0.68
CA LEU A 412 -5.03 16.39 -0.04
C LEU A 412 -5.89 16.74 1.18
N VAL A 413 -7.16 16.32 1.17
CA VAL A 413 -8.09 16.53 2.29
C VAL A 413 -8.63 15.18 2.75
N LYS A 414 -8.46 14.90 4.04
CA LYS A 414 -8.83 13.64 4.69
C LYS A 414 -9.87 13.87 5.77
N PHE A 415 -10.67 12.84 6.02
CA PHE A 415 -11.69 12.86 7.07
C PHE A 415 -11.43 11.78 8.10
N LYS A 416 -11.33 12.18 9.36
CA LYS A 416 -11.13 11.27 10.49
C LYS A 416 -12.46 11.07 11.23
N LYS A 417 -12.94 9.84 11.29
CA LYS A 417 -14.11 9.49 12.12
C LYS A 417 -13.73 9.54 13.60
N LEU A 418 -14.53 10.20 14.42
CA LEU A 418 -14.31 10.28 15.87
C LEU A 418 -14.99 9.10 16.58
N SER A 419 -14.42 8.67 17.71
CA SER A 419 -14.96 7.55 18.51
C SER A 419 -16.36 7.81 19.07
N GLY A 420 -16.73 9.08 19.27
CA GLY A 420 -18.07 9.51 19.70
C GLY A 420 -19.08 9.73 18.56
N GLY A 421 -18.72 9.38 17.32
CA GLY A 421 -19.50 9.75 16.13
C GLY A 421 -19.09 11.12 15.55
N GLY A 422 -19.42 11.35 14.28
CA GLY A 422 -18.98 12.54 13.54
C GLY A 422 -17.59 12.41 12.90
N TYR A 423 -17.19 13.44 12.16
CA TYR A 423 -15.96 13.47 11.38
C TYR A 423 -15.19 14.78 11.56
N PHE A 424 -13.87 14.71 11.45
CA PHE A 424 -12.99 15.87 11.49
C PHE A 424 -12.21 15.98 10.17
N LYS A 425 -12.29 17.16 9.52
CA LYS A 425 -11.64 17.43 8.23
C LYS A 425 -10.22 17.97 8.44
N ILE A 426 -9.23 17.31 7.84
CA ILE A 426 -7.82 17.63 7.93
C ILE A 426 -7.30 17.89 6.52
N ILE A 427 -6.70 19.06 6.28
CA ILE A 427 -5.86 19.28 5.10
C ILE A 427 -4.46 18.76 5.40
N ASN A 428 -3.82 18.14 4.39
CA ASN A 428 -2.41 17.78 4.46
C ASN A 428 -1.57 19.00 4.86
N GLN A 429 -0.84 18.89 5.98
CA GLN A 429 -0.04 19.99 6.54
C GLN A 429 1.18 20.32 5.68
N GLY A 430 1.59 19.41 4.80
CA GLY A 430 2.59 19.64 3.78
C GLY A 430 2.18 20.64 2.71
N VAL A 431 0.87 20.85 2.46
CA VAL A 431 0.41 21.79 1.41
C VAL A 431 0.78 23.25 1.74
N PRO A 432 0.43 23.81 2.90
CA PRO A 432 0.88 25.16 3.27
C PRO A 432 2.41 25.31 3.28
N ALA A 433 3.13 24.29 3.78
CA ALA A 433 4.58 24.33 3.84
C ALA A 433 5.24 24.35 2.45
N ALA A 434 4.78 23.49 1.54
CA ALA A 434 5.21 23.46 0.16
C ALA A 434 4.97 24.80 -0.53
N LEU A 435 3.79 25.41 -0.35
CA LEU A 435 3.48 26.71 -0.94
C LEU A 435 4.40 27.83 -0.43
N ARG A 436 4.73 27.86 0.87
CA ARG A 436 5.75 28.81 1.38
C ARG A 436 7.11 28.59 0.72
N ASN A 437 7.53 27.34 0.57
CA ASN A 437 8.82 26.98 -0.04
C ASN A 437 8.87 27.30 -1.54
N LEU A 438 7.71 27.31 -2.20
CA LEU A 438 7.55 27.75 -3.59
C LEU A 438 7.44 29.29 -3.74
N GLY A 439 7.47 30.04 -2.63
CA GLY A 439 7.49 31.50 -2.63
C GLY A 439 6.12 32.18 -2.66
N TYR A 440 5.04 31.47 -2.38
CA TYR A 440 3.70 32.07 -2.25
C TYR A 440 3.60 32.90 -0.96
N LYS A 441 2.84 33.99 -1.02
CA LYS A 441 2.55 34.87 0.12
C LYS A 441 1.48 34.24 1.01
N GLU A 442 1.47 34.56 2.31
CA GLU A 442 0.51 33.97 3.27
C GLU A 442 -0.96 34.12 2.85
N HIS A 443 -1.37 35.26 2.26
CA HIS A 443 -2.75 35.43 1.77
C HIS A 443 -3.06 34.56 0.54
N GLU A 444 -2.08 34.29 -0.32
CA GLU A 444 -2.23 33.37 -1.46
C GLU A 444 -2.36 31.93 -0.96
N ILE A 445 -1.54 31.57 0.03
CA ILE A 445 -1.57 30.26 0.69
C ILE A 445 -2.93 30.02 1.34
N GLU A 446 -3.41 30.98 2.12
CA GLU A 446 -4.72 30.89 2.78
C GLU A 446 -5.84 30.72 1.75
N ALA A 447 -5.80 31.46 0.64
CA ALA A 447 -6.78 31.31 -0.43
C ALA A 447 -6.75 29.93 -1.10
N ILE A 448 -5.56 29.37 -1.36
CA ILE A 448 -5.39 28.03 -1.93
C ILE A 448 -5.88 26.95 -0.96
N VAL A 449 -5.50 27.06 0.32
CA VAL A 449 -5.89 26.13 1.38
C VAL A 449 -7.41 26.15 1.60
N ASN A 450 -8.01 27.34 1.66
CA ASN A 450 -9.46 27.49 1.83
C ASN A 450 -10.22 27.02 0.59
N TYR A 451 -9.68 27.16 -0.62
CA TYR A 451 -10.27 26.58 -1.82
C TYR A 451 -10.35 25.04 -1.72
N ALA A 452 -9.28 24.38 -1.24
CA ALA A 452 -9.26 22.93 -1.11
C ALA A 452 -10.10 22.42 0.09
N LYS A 453 -9.91 23.00 1.28
CA LYS A 453 -10.53 22.55 2.55
C LYS A 453 -11.95 23.08 2.77
N GLY A 454 -12.27 24.21 2.16
CA GLY A 454 -13.47 25.00 2.40
C GLY A 454 -13.30 25.98 3.56
N ALA A 455 -14.04 27.10 3.49
CA ALA A 455 -14.07 28.12 4.54
C ALA A 455 -14.77 27.65 5.82
N ALA A 456 -15.55 26.55 5.74
CA ALA A 456 -16.33 25.99 6.84
C ALA A 456 -17.26 26.99 7.54
N THR A 457 -17.77 27.98 6.81
CA THR A 457 -18.73 28.98 7.31
C THR A 457 -19.72 29.41 6.23
N LEU A 458 -20.94 29.73 6.63
CA LEU A 458 -21.97 30.38 5.81
C LEU A 458 -21.58 31.82 5.44
N ASN A 459 -20.65 32.43 6.17
CA ASN A 459 -20.25 33.81 5.93
C ASN A 459 -19.50 33.94 4.60
N GLY A 460 -19.98 34.83 3.72
CA GLY A 460 -19.43 35.00 2.37
C GLY A 460 -19.77 33.87 1.39
N ALA A 461 -20.54 32.85 1.80
CA ALA A 461 -20.93 31.77 0.92
C ALA A 461 -21.91 32.26 -0.17
N PRO A 462 -21.74 31.81 -1.43
CA PRO A 462 -22.67 32.16 -2.51
C PRO A 462 -24.01 31.46 -2.31
N HIS A 463 -25.11 32.18 -2.54
CA HIS A 463 -26.51 31.71 -2.50
C HIS A 463 -27.05 31.20 -1.17
N ILE A 464 -26.30 30.40 -0.43
CA ILE A 464 -26.68 29.79 0.85
C ILE A 464 -25.77 30.36 1.94
N ASN A 465 -26.22 31.45 2.52
CA ASN A 465 -25.55 32.23 3.57
C ASN A 465 -26.56 32.68 4.64
N PHE A 466 -26.07 33.37 5.68
CA PHE A 466 -26.89 33.88 6.78
C PHE A 466 -28.12 34.66 6.29
N ASP A 467 -27.94 35.62 5.38
CA ASP A 467 -29.03 36.48 4.90
C ASP A 467 -30.10 35.69 4.13
N SER A 468 -29.66 34.84 3.19
CA SER A 468 -30.56 34.04 2.35
C SER A 468 -31.36 33.02 3.15
N LEU A 469 -30.77 32.43 4.19
CA LEU A 469 -31.43 31.45 5.05
C LEU A 469 -32.35 32.13 6.06
N ALA A 470 -31.96 33.28 6.63
CA ALA A 470 -32.84 34.09 7.47
C ALA A 470 -34.11 34.50 6.70
N ALA A 471 -33.96 34.91 5.43
CA ALA A 471 -35.09 35.22 4.55
C ALA A 471 -35.99 34.01 4.25
N LYS A 472 -35.49 32.78 4.42
CA LYS A 472 -36.24 31.52 4.29
C LYS A 472 -36.83 31.04 5.63
N GLY A 473 -36.69 31.82 6.70
CA GLY A 473 -37.30 31.55 7.99
C GLY A 473 -36.40 30.85 9.00
N PHE A 474 -35.08 30.78 8.82
CA PHE A 474 -34.17 30.28 9.86
C PHE A 474 -33.95 31.35 10.94
N THR A 475 -33.89 30.94 12.22
CA THR A 475 -33.54 31.86 13.31
C THR A 475 -32.02 32.01 13.44
N GLN A 476 -31.57 33.07 14.12
CA GLN A 476 -30.14 33.30 14.35
C GLN A 476 -29.48 32.11 15.09
N ASP A 477 -30.12 31.58 16.13
CA ASP A 477 -29.60 30.44 16.90
C ASP A 477 -29.44 29.18 16.02
N GLU A 478 -30.38 28.93 15.10
CA GLU A 478 -30.31 27.82 14.15
C GLU A 478 -29.16 28.01 13.16
N LEU A 479 -28.96 29.23 12.65
CA LEU A 479 -27.88 29.55 11.72
C LEU A 479 -26.51 29.39 12.38
N GLU A 480 -26.34 29.86 13.62
CA GLU A 480 -25.10 29.67 14.37
C GLU A 480 -24.81 28.20 14.67
N LYS A 481 -25.86 27.40 14.93
CA LYS A 481 -25.73 25.95 15.12
C LYS A 481 -25.32 25.24 13.83
N ILE A 482 -25.92 25.62 12.70
CA ILE A 482 -25.52 25.14 11.37
C ILE A 482 -24.05 25.48 11.12
N ASP A 483 -23.67 26.75 11.28
CA ASP A 483 -22.35 27.26 10.98
C ASP A 483 -21.25 26.50 11.76
N LYS A 484 -21.45 26.31 13.07
CA LYS A 484 -20.55 25.49 13.91
C LYS A 484 -20.43 24.04 13.43
N SER A 485 -21.51 23.49 12.85
CA SER A 485 -21.53 22.10 12.36
C SER A 485 -20.81 21.92 11.01
N LEU A 486 -20.59 23.01 10.26
CA LEU A 486 -19.94 22.97 8.93
C LEU A 486 -18.48 22.54 8.98
N LEU A 487 -17.80 22.73 10.12
CA LEU A 487 -16.43 22.26 10.35
C LEU A 487 -16.28 20.74 10.11
N ALA A 488 -17.32 19.97 10.41
CA ALA A 488 -17.36 18.51 10.26
C ALA A 488 -18.04 18.06 8.96
N ALA A 489 -18.58 18.98 8.16
CA ALA A 489 -19.42 18.65 7.02
C ALA A 489 -18.61 18.26 5.77
N PHE A 490 -19.00 17.12 5.17
CA PHE A 490 -18.55 16.69 3.84
C PHE A 490 -19.30 17.40 2.73
N GLU A 491 -20.60 17.56 2.94
CA GLU A 491 -21.52 18.24 2.06
C GLU A 491 -22.43 19.11 2.90
N ILE A 492 -22.72 20.33 2.44
CA ILE A 492 -23.59 21.27 3.13
C ILE A 492 -24.95 20.64 3.45
N GLY A 493 -25.51 19.83 2.55
CA GLY A 493 -26.79 19.16 2.78
C GLY A 493 -26.83 18.28 4.04
N PHE A 494 -25.68 17.78 4.52
CA PHE A 494 -25.61 16.92 5.70
C PHE A 494 -25.84 17.67 7.02
N VAL A 495 -25.72 19.00 7.06
CA VAL A 495 -26.05 19.76 8.28
C VAL A 495 -27.49 20.27 8.28
N PHE A 496 -28.19 20.20 7.15
CA PHE A 496 -29.60 20.61 7.01
C PHE A 496 -30.54 19.40 7.16
N ASN A 497 -30.58 18.83 8.37
CA ASN A 497 -31.38 17.66 8.70
C ASN A 497 -32.07 17.80 10.07
N GLN A 498 -32.98 16.86 10.39
CA GLN A 498 -33.76 16.87 11.64
C GLN A 498 -32.90 16.81 12.92
N TRP A 499 -31.78 16.09 12.91
CA TRP A 499 -30.90 15.93 14.05
C TRP A 499 -30.15 17.23 14.37
N SER A 500 -29.80 17.98 13.32
CA SER A 500 -29.13 19.27 13.44
C SER A 500 -30.10 20.40 13.81
N LEU A 501 -31.29 20.45 13.20
CA LEU A 501 -32.22 21.58 13.30
C LEU A 501 -33.39 21.38 14.27
N GLY A 502 -33.74 20.12 14.58
CA GLY A 502 -34.90 19.78 15.38
C GLY A 502 -36.23 19.82 14.61
N GLU A 503 -37.23 19.11 15.13
CA GLU A 503 -38.56 19.04 14.51
C GLU A 503 -39.29 20.39 14.53
N GLU A 504 -39.10 21.22 15.57
CA GLU A 504 -39.72 22.54 15.65
C GLU A 504 -39.33 23.44 14.47
N CYS A 505 -38.04 23.43 14.09
CA CYS A 505 -37.54 24.15 12.93
C CYS A 505 -38.21 23.63 11.64
N LEU A 506 -38.20 22.32 11.42
CA LEU A 506 -38.75 21.71 10.20
C LEU A 506 -40.27 21.93 10.06
N ASN A 507 -41.00 21.84 11.17
CA ASN A 507 -42.44 22.13 11.22
C ASN A 507 -42.71 23.61 10.89
N ARG A 508 -41.90 24.53 11.42
CA ARG A 508 -41.99 25.98 11.13
C ARG A 508 -41.68 26.32 9.68
N LEU A 509 -40.78 25.56 9.05
CA LEU A 509 -40.50 25.63 7.61
C LEU A 509 -41.57 24.93 6.74
N GLY A 510 -42.58 24.30 7.36
CA GLY A 510 -43.74 23.73 6.67
C GLY A 510 -43.58 22.25 6.26
N PHE A 511 -42.59 21.53 6.80
CA PHE A 511 -42.37 20.11 6.49
C PHE A 511 -42.95 19.20 7.57
N LYS A 512 -43.52 18.06 7.13
CA LYS A 512 -44.03 17.02 8.02
C LYS A 512 -43.03 15.88 8.19
N ALA A 513 -43.18 15.10 9.27
CA ALA A 513 -42.30 13.99 9.63
C ALA A 513 -42.12 12.97 8.51
N GLU A 514 -43.16 12.68 7.74
CA GLU A 514 -43.11 11.74 6.64
C GLU A 514 -42.21 12.23 5.49
N GLN A 515 -42.06 13.56 5.35
CA GLN A 515 -41.21 14.15 4.33
C GLN A 515 -39.73 14.11 4.75
N TYR A 516 -39.41 14.61 5.94
CA TYR A 516 -38.00 14.71 6.37
C TYR A 516 -37.41 13.40 6.89
N SER A 517 -38.25 12.38 7.12
CA SER A 517 -37.80 11.00 7.37
C SER A 517 -37.54 10.22 6.08
N SER A 518 -37.88 10.78 4.91
CA SER A 518 -37.61 10.13 3.62
C SER A 518 -36.10 10.11 3.32
N PRO A 519 -35.53 8.97 2.91
CA PRO A 519 -34.11 8.87 2.53
C PRO A 519 -33.70 9.83 1.41
N ASP A 520 -34.64 10.25 0.56
CA ASP A 520 -34.40 11.13 -0.59
C ASP A 520 -34.63 12.62 -0.29
N PHE A 521 -35.05 12.95 0.93
CA PHE A 521 -35.32 14.33 1.31
C PHE A 521 -34.04 15.16 1.37
N ASN A 522 -34.12 16.37 0.83
CA ASN A 522 -33.05 17.35 0.90
C ASN A 522 -33.67 18.70 1.21
N LEU A 523 -33.45 19.19 2.43
CA LEU A 523 -34.09 20.39 2.94
C LEU A 523 -33.77 21.62 2.08
N LEU A 524 -32.52 21.79 1.66
CA LEU A 524 -32.08 22.94 0.83
C LEU A 524 -32.85 23.02 -0.50
N ARG A 525 -33.06 21.88 -1.18
CA ARG A 525 -33.89 21.83 -2.39
C ARG A 525 -35.36 22.12 -2.07
N ALA A 526 -35.86 21.58 -0.97
CA ALA A 526 -37.26 21.73 -0.57
C ALA A 526 -37.62 23.18 -0.23
N ILE A 527 -36.68 23.96 0.31
CA ILE A 527 -36.85 25.42 0.56
C ILE A 527 -36.53 26.29 -0.67
N GLY A 528 -36.23 25.69 -1.82
CA GLY A 528 -36.16 26.36 -3.12
C GLY A 528 -34.77 26.68 -3.65
N PHE A 529 -33.69 26.12 -3.08
CA PHE A 529 -32.36 26.22 -3.69
C PHE A 529 -32.21 25.22 -4.83
N THR A 530 -31.63 25.66 -5.94
CA THR A 530 -31.33 24.80 -7.08
C THR A 530 -30.13 23.89 -6.78
N ARG A 531 -29.97 22.81 -7.54
CA ARG A 531 -28.79 21.93 -7.42
C ARG A 531 -27.48 22.69 -7.66
N GLN A 532 -27.49 23.66 -8.57
CA GLN A 532 -26.33 24.49 -8.88
C GLN A 532 -25.95 25.40 -7.71
N GLN A 533 -26.92 26.10 -7.12
CA GLN A 533 -26.68 26.95 -5.96
C GLN A 533 -26.14 26.16 -4.75
N ILE A 534 -26.65 24.94 -4.54
CA ILE A 534 -26.14 24.05 -3.50
C ILE A 534 -24.69 23.65 -3.79
N ALA A 535 -24.37 23.32 -5.04
CA ALA A 535 -23.02 22.94 -5.43
C ALA A 535 -22.02 24.10 -5.24
N GLU A 536 -22.37 25.31 -5.66
CA GLU A 536 -21.53 26.51 -5.52
C GLU A 536 -21.32 26.87 -4.03
N ALA A 537 -22.37 26.83 -3.21
CA ALA A 537 -22.24 27.00 -1.77
C ALA A 537 -21.38 25.90 -1.14
N ASN A 538 -21.57 24.66 -1.57
CA ASN A 538 -20.82 23.51 -1.07
C ASN A 538 -19.32 23.63 -1.36
N GLU A 539 -18.94 24.13 -2.54
CA GLU A 539 -17.54 24.33 -2.88
C GLU A 539 -16.87 25.38 -1.99
N TYR A 540 -17.53 26.50 -1.72
CA TYR A 540 -17.01 27.51 -0.81
C TYR A 540 -16.90 26.97 0.63
N ILE A 541 -17.97 26.36 1.12
CA ILE A 541 -18.09 25.95 2.53
C ILE A 541 -17.29 24.69 2.81
N CYS A 542 -17.49 23.65 2.01
CA CYS A 542 -16.90 22.34 2.23
C CYS A 542 -15.60 22.13 1.45
N GLY A 543 -15.26 23.01 0.51
CA GLY A 543 -14.03 22.92 -0.28
C GLY A 543 -14.18 22.03 -1.51
N THR A 544 -13.29 22.23 -2.48
CA THR A 544 -13.23 21.43 -3.70
C THR A 544 -12.49 20.10 -3.50
N MET A 545 -11.76 19.96 -2.38
CA MET A 545 -10.83 18.86 -2.04
C MET A 545 -9.60 18.75 -2.95
N THR A 546 -9.48 19.59 -3.98
CA THR A 546 -8.33 19.68 -4.88
C THR A 546 -7.75 21.09 -4.84
N VAL A 547 -6.52 21.23 -5.33
CA VAL A 547 -5.92 22.54 -5.59
C VAL A 547 -6.01 22.94 -7.07
N GLU A 548 -6.53 22.07 -7.94
CA GLU A 548 -6.78 22.38 -9.34
C GLU A 548 -7.80 23.52 -9.48
N GLY A 549 -7.40 24.59 -10.16
CA GLY A 549 -8.19 25.82 -10.29
C GLY A 549 -8.21 26.70 -9.04
N ALA A 550 -7.40 26.40 -8.02
CA ALA A 550 -7.27 27.26 -6.86
C ALA A 550 -6.75 28.66 -7.27
N PRO A 551 -7.25 29.74 -6.65
CA PRO A 551 -6.75 31.08 -6.93
C PRO A 551 -5.26 31.18 -6.61
N TYR A 552 -4.52 31.98 -7.38
CA TYR A 552 -3.07 32.20 -7.26
C TYR A 552 -2.16 31.01 -7.60
N LEU A 553 -2.60 29.77 -7.42
CA LEU A 553 -1.75 28.60 -7.68
C LEU A 553 -1.42 28.48 -9.16
N LYS A 554 -0.13 28.51 -9.47
CA LYS A 554 0.38 28.33 -10.84
C LYS A 554 0.22 26.87 -11.27
N GLU A 555 -0.19 26.66 -12.53
CA GLU A 555 -0.37 25.33 -13.12
C GLU A 555 0.91 24.49 -13.11
N GLU A 556 2.08 25.12 -13.27
CA GLU A 556 3.39 24.46 -13.20
C GLU A 556 3.68 23.79 -11.84
N HIS A 557 2.96 24.16 -10.78
CA HIS A 557 3.10 23.56 -9.45
C HIS A 557 2.07 22.46 -9.16
N TYR A 558 1.12 22.19 -10.06
CA TYR A 558 0.07 21.21 -9.79
C TYR A 558 0.62 19.81 -9.51
N GLU A 559 1.65 19.39 -10.26
CA GLU A 559 2.28 18.07 -10.11
C GLU A 559 2.92 17.81 -8.74
N ILE A 560 3.22 18.86 -7.96
CA ILE A 560 3.72 18.76 -6.59
C ILE A 560 2.63 18.22 -5.65
N PHE A 561 1.37 18.53 -5.94
CA PHE A 561 0.21 18.21 -5.12
C PHE A 561 -0.62 17.05 -5.67
N ASP A 562 -0.19 16.42 -6.77
CA ASP A 562 -0.81 15.22 -7.30
C ASP A 562 -0.76 14.10 -6.23
N CYS A 563 -1.89 13.46 -5.98
CA CYS A 563 -2.04 12.38 -5.00
C CYS A 563 -2.15 11.02 -5.70
N ALA A 564 -2.17 9.94 -4.92
CA ALA A 564 -2.39 8.58 -5.42
C ALA A 564 -3.75 8.40 -6.12
N ASN A 565 -4.71 9.30 -5.89
CA ASN A 565 -6.03 9.31 -6.49
C ASN A 565 -6.44 10.73 -6.87
N LYS A 566 -7.44 10.83 -7.74
CA LYS A 566 -8.12 12.09 -8.03
C LYS A 566 -8.74 12.65 -6.74
N CYS A 567 -8.52 13.94 -6.52
CA CYS A 567 -8.97 14.62 -5.32
C CYS A 567 -10.27 15.40 -5.58
N GLY A 568 -11.32 15.08 -4.82
CA GLY A 568 -12.62 15.74 -4.97
C GLY A 568 -13.34 15.44 -6.27
N GLN A 569 -14.42 16.18 -6.54
CA GLN A 569 -15.23 15.98 -7.74
C GLN A 569 -14.66 16.70 -8.97
N LYS A 570 -13.92 17.80 -8.75
CA LYS A 570 -13.34 18.61 -9.82
C LYS A 570 -11.95 18.11 -10.24
N GLY A 571 -11.23 17.45 -9.35
CA GLY A 571 -9.85 17.04 -9.62
C GLY A 571 -9.76 16.03 -10.77
N GLN A 572 -8.89 16.32 -11.73
CA GLN A 572 -8.60 15.43 -12.85
C GLN A 572 -7.23 14.78 -12.73
N ARG A 573 -6.31 15.42 -11.99
CA ARG A 573 -4.94 14.97 -11.87
C ARG A 573 -4.76 13.96 -10.74
N TYR A 574 -3.81 13.07 -10.94
CA TYR A 574 -3.35 12.06 -9.99
C TYR A 574 -2.00 11.52 -10.47
N ILE A 575 -1.26 10.90 -9.56
CA ILE A 575 -0.01 10.21 -9.90
C ILE A 575 -0.37 8.94 -10.66
N HIS A 576 0.02 8.86 -11.92
CA HIS A 576 -0.20 7.67 -12.73
C HIS A 576 0.48 6.44 -12.11
N ALA A 577 -0.10 5.24 -12.29
CA ALA A 577 0.41 4.00 -11.69
C ALA A 577 1.90 3.74 -12.01
N HIS A 578 2.34 4.10 -13.22
CA HIS A 578 3.75 4.05 -13.60
C HIS A 578 4.67 4.88 -12.72
N GLY A 579 4.21 6.03 -12.20
CA GLY A 579 5.01 6.85 -11.30
C GLY A 579 5.24 6.18 -9.95
N HIS A 580 4.21 5.51 -9.42
CA HIS A 580 4.34 4.66 -8.24
C HIS A 580 5.36 3.53 -8.46
N ILE A 581 5.26 2.83 -9.59
CA ILE A 581 6.15 1.71 -9.95
C ILE A 581 7.59 2.20 -10.12
N LYS A 582 7.82 3.33 -10.79
CA LYS A 582 9.15 3.90 -10.98
C LYS A 582 9.79 4.35 -9.66
N MET A 583 9.00 4.89 -8.73
CA MET A 583 9.49 5.20 -7.38
C MET A 583 9.87 3.92 -6.62
N MET A 584 9.04 2.88 -6.66
CA MET A 584 9.39 1.58 -6.08
C MET A 584 10.68 1.03 -6.69
N ALA A 585 10.84 1.13 -8.02
CA ALA A 585 12.00 0.65 -8.74
C ALA A 585 13.29 1.42 -8.40
N ALA A 586 13.17 2.69 -8.01
CA ALA A 586 14.31 3.47 -7.54
C ALA A 586 14.80 3.04 -6.14
N ALA A 587 13.90 2.54 -5.29
CA ALA A 587 14.23 2.08 -3.93
C ALA A 587 14.58 0.58 -3.85
N GLN A 588 13.91 -0.26 -4.64
CA GLN A 588 14.01 -1.73 -4.59
C GLN A 588 15.45 -2.29 -4.66
N PRO A 589 16.37 -1.75 -5.48
CA PRO A 589 17.74 -2.25 -5.60
C PRO A 589 18.56 -2.03 -4.35
N PHE A 590 18.07 -1.25 -3.38
CA PHE A 590 18.71 -0.98 -2.11
C PHE A 590 18.04 -1.70 -0.94
N LEU A 591 17.05 -2.56 -1.18
CA LEU A 591 16.37 -3.31 -0.14
C LEU A 591 16.78 -4.78 -0.17
N SER A 592 17.11 -5.32 1.00
CA SER A 592 17.37 -6.75 1.15
C SER A 592 16.07 -7.58 1.05
N GLY A 593 14.95 -7.06 1.56
CA GLY A 593 13.61 -7.56 1.23
C GLY A 593 12.96 -6.83 0.05
N ALA A 594 11.67 -6.55 0.16
CA ALA A 594 10.85 -5.94 -0.87
C ALA A 594 10.05 -4.75 -0.30
N ILE A 595 9.09 -4.26 -1.08
CA ILE A 595 8.27 -3.08 -0.78
C ILE A 595 6.81 -3.51 -0.71
N SER A 596 6.17 -3.28 0.43
CA SER A 596 4.73 -3.40 0.60
C SER A 596 4.08 -2.09 0.21
N LYS A 597 3.63 -2.00 -1.04
CA LYS A 597 2.87 -0.85 -1.53
C LYS A 597 1.77 -1.33 -2.47
N THR A 598 0.54 -0.94 -2.18
CA THR A 598 -0.56 -1.04 -3.13
C THR A 598 -0.51 0.15 -4.09
N ILE A 599 -0.55 -0.12 -5.39
CA ILE A 599 -0.64 0.91 -6.42
C ILE A 599 -2.12 1.08 -6.77
N ASN A 600 -2.63 2.29 -6.58
CA ASN A 600 -4.02 2.62 -6.87
C ASN A 600 -4.19 2.99 -8.34
N LEU A 601 -5.26 2.52 -8.95
CA LEU A 601 -5.73 2.92 -10.27
C LEU A 601 -7.14 3.49 -10.16
N PRO A 602 -7.50 4.47 -11.00
CA PRO A 602 -8.84 5.04 -11.01
C PRO A 602 -9.87 4.02 -11.52
N ASN A 603 -11.16 4.30 -11.29
CA ASN A 603 -12.23 3.37 -11.61
C ASN A 603 -12.30 3.00 -13.11
N GLU A 604 -12.02 3.98 -13.95
CA GLU A 604 -11.99 3.89 -15.41
C GLU A 604 -10.77 3.16 -15.98
N ALA A 605 -9.81 2.76 -15.15
CA ALA A 605 -8.65 2.02 -15.62
C ALA A 605 -9.07 0.71 -16.31
N THR A 606 -8.36 0.39 -17.38
CA THR A 606 -8.58 -0.75 -18.28
C THR A 606 -7.80 -1.98 -17.83
N VAL A 607 -8.09 -3.14 -18.46
CA VAL A 607 -7.34 -4.38 -18.21
C VAL A 607 -5.91 -4.26 -18.75
N GLU A 608 -5.76 -3.56 -19.86
CA GLU A 608 -4.48 -3.27 -20.51
C GLU A 608 -3.57 -2.45 -19.59
N GLU A 609 -4.09 -1.46 -18.88
CA GLU A 609 -3.29 -0.69 -17.90
C GLU A 609 -2.82 -1.55 -16.71
N ILE A 610 -3.61 -2.54 -16.29
CA ILE A 610 -3.20 -3.52 -15.25
C ILE A 610 -2.05 -4.38 -15.77
N LYS A 611 -2.18 -4.88 -17.00
CA LYS A 611 -1.17 -5.66 -17.70
C LYS A 611 0.14 -4.86 -17.84
N ASP A 612 0.07 -3.63 -18.32
CA ASP A 612 1.21 -2.71 -18.46
C ASP A 612 1.92 -2.46 -17.13
N CYS A 613 1.16 -2.27 -16.04
CA CYS A 613 1.74 -2.07 -14.72
C CYS A 613 2.56 -3.28 -14.24
N TYR A 614 2.04 -4.48 -14.47
CA TYR A 614 2.76 -5.71 -14.13
C TYR A 614 4.00 -5.92 -15.01
N GLU A 615 3.90 -5.72 -16.32
CA GLU A 615 5.05 -5.83 -17.23
C GLU A 615 6.14 -4.80 -16.91
N LEU A 616 5.75 -3.55 -16.64
CA LEU A 616 6.68 -2.50 -16.25
C LEU A 616 7.42 -2.86 -14.96
N SER A 617 6.70 -3.44 -13.99
CA SER A 617 7.29 -3.85 -12.72
C SER A 617 8.32 -4.97 -12.88
N TRP A 618 8.05 -5.94 -13.75
CA TRP A 618 9.02 -6.97 -14.15
C TRP A 618 10.25 -6.34 -14.81
N LYS A 619 10.05 -5.51 -15.84
CA LYS A 619 11.12 -4.82 -16.59
C LYS A 619 12.00 -3.92 -15.72
N LEU A 620 11.48 -3.48 -14.57
CA LEU A 620 12.19 -2.65 -13.60
C LEU A 620 12.76 -3.43 -12.41
N ALA A 621 12.82 -4.76 -12.50
CA ALA A 621 13.37 -5.64 -11.47
C ALA A 621 12.70 -5.48 -10.09
N LEU A 622 11.39 -5.19 -10.06
CA LEU A 622 10.64 -5.24 -8.81
C LEU A 622 10.54 -6.69 -8.30
N LYS A 623 10.44 -6.85 -6.97
CA LYS A 623 10.25 -8.17 -6.36
C LYS A 623 8.77 -8.55 -6.25
N ALA A 624 7.89 -7.58 -6.04
CA ALA A 624 6.46 -7.79 -5.97
C ALA A 624 5.66 -6.56 -6.45
N ASN A 625 4.42 -6.78 -6.88
CA ASN A 625 3.46 -5.73 -7.22
C ASN A 625 2.03 -6.15 -6.80
N ALA A 626 1.35 -5.27 -6.06
CA ALA A 626 -0.08 -5.36 -5.80
C ALA A 626 -0.79 -4.13 -6.38
N LEU A 627 -1.82 -4.38 -7.19
CA LEU A 627 -2.63 -3.35 -7.84
C LEU A 627 -4.02 -3.31 -7.22
N TYR A 628 -4.60 -2.12 -7.13
CA TYR A 628 -5.97 -1.93 -6.68
C TYR A 628 -6.65 -0.88 -7.55
N ARG A 629 -7.70 -1.30 -8.26
CA ARG A 629 -8.53 -0.39 -9.04
C ARG A 629 -9.74 0.07 -8.22
N ASP A 630 -9.98 1.36 -8.15
CA ASP A 630 -11.18 1.89 -7.47
C ASP A 630 -12.45 1.25 -8.08
N GLY A 631 -13.40 0.86 -7.24
CA GLY A 631 -14.60 0.13 -7.67
C GLY A 631 -14.44 -1.36 -8.03
N CYS A 632 -13.24 -1.97 -7.97
CA CYS A 632 -13.10 -3.41 -8.27
C CYS A 632 -13.72 -4.36 -7.23
N LYS A 633 -13.88 -3.94 -5.97
CA LYS A 633 -14.64 -4.69 -4.95
C LYS A 633 -15.93 -3.96 -4.59
N LEU A 634 -17.01 -4.69 -4.31
CA LEU A 634 -18.29 -4.06 -3.94
C LEU A 634 -18.27 -3.48 -2.52
N SER A 635 -17.37 -3.96 -1.66
CA SER A 635 -17.09 -3.42 -0.33
C SER A 635 -15.67 -2.90 -0.30
N GLN A 636 -15.50 -1.60 -0.07
CA GLN A 636 -14.18 -0.96 -0.09
C GLN A 636 -13.96 -0.16 1.17
N PRO A 637 -12.80 -0.31 1.84
CA PRO A 637 -12.48 0.47 3.03
C PRO A 637 -12.15 1.94 2.70
N LEU A 638 -11.75 2.23 1.46
CA LEU A 638 -11.47 3.57 0.94
C LEU A 638 -12.16 3.71 -0.41
N SER A 639 -12.88 4.81 -0.62
CA SER A 639 -13.48 5.15 -1.91
C SER A 639 -13.28 6.63 -2.19
N THR A 640 -13.00 6.97 -3.44
CA THR A 640 -12.91 8.35 -3.91
C THR A 640 -14.29 8.95 -4.21
N ASN A 641 -15.32 8.10 -4.33
CA ASN A 641 -16.62 8.49 -4.86
C ASN A 641 -17.65 8.71 -3.74
N ARG A 642 -18.18 9.94 -3.64
CA ARG A 642 -19.15 10.35 -2.59
C ARG A 642 -20.40 9.47 -2.52
N LEU A 643 -20.76 8.79 -3.61
CA LEU A 643 -21.97 7.98 -3.72
C LEU A 643 -21.94 6.67 -2.90
N ILE A 644 -20.76 6.12 -2.59
CA ILE A 644 -20.67 4.87 -1.82
C ILE A 644 -20.91 5.13 -0.32
N VAL A 645 -20.58 6.32 0.19
CA VAL A 645 -20.89 6.71 1.58
C VAL A 645 -22.40 6.69 1.85
N ARG A 646 -23.26 6.91 0.83
CA ARG A 646 -24.73 6.81 0.95
C ARG A 646 -25.24 5.39 1.20
N LYS A 647 -24.48 4.34 0.87
CA LYS A 647 -24.91 2.94 1.03
C LYS A 647 -24.38 2.27 2.32
N ILE A 648 -23.56 3.00 3.10
CA ILE A 648 -22.98 2.50 4.36
C ILE A 648 -23.82 2.93 5.58
N ASN A 649 -24.85 3.75 5.38
CA ASN A 649 -25.82 4.11 6.43
C ASN A 649 -27.10 3.28 6.30
#